data_AF-A0A1V4TYT1-F1
#
_entry.id   AF-A0A1V4TYT1-F1
#
_cell.length_a   1.000
_cell.length_b   1.000
_cell.length_c   1.000
_cell.angle_alpha   90.00
_cell.angle_beta   90.00
_cell.angle_gamma   90.00
#
_symmetry.space_group_name_H-M   'P 1'
#
loop_
_entity.id
_entity.type
_entity.pdbx_description
1 polymer ?
#
loop_
_entity_poly.entity_id
_entity_poly.type
_entity_poly.pdbx_seq_one_letter_code
_entity_poly.pdbx_strand_id
1 'polypeptide(L)'
;MVASETVGWTSNFDYGLIVAGLQGNLETSTRDIATALVDQVNLVDSLDHTTQCMAAYDLGKVDELVTAMNDYVDRLRVLWSADSSGLVDARLMDDGLTLFFDRDTLDLHQFIGRTWWTYDDDLLKASIEALWDLLEPSSVSPMVMASRHTPCADFCHGMSIYFPLDANDFYHDQYFASGVSVSAVGWADLLVDYYAGSAPATFIDIEGVVGNSGWYISNVTVSFTVYDPARMGAAYLNYSLDGVWHPYTSGITLADGLYEIEYYSVGYNGKVEAVQSWSFSVDTAAPTVQVLVDDLRFTLNATDSLSGMYLMSYRVDGGPWNHYTGPVDLPEGNTYLVEYRAEDEAGNVRLGNFTVGDEDSIAPVSSMEVSGTAGDAGWYTGTVTVTLSATDSGGSGLEGIYYRVNGGNWTKYTVPVTLSSDGTYAIEYQARDNFGNVEEVRTRMVLLDASKPLIDAALPSADGGWYNSAVRIDLTAEDAGSGVAVIQYRLDGGAWVNGTAVNISDEGTHVLEYCATDVAGNSGDVMNVTVRMDATAPQISLLLFGFNSELWGNGTAAFELDVSDDVSGVAMAFYRVDGGEWEDCSGMITLNATGAFFLEFYAVDNANNTAAVINATLSVDVTPPVSSIDVGGLEYQGLFLNSADVSAAMTDQGVGNGTIWFRLDDGDWTEWNGSFTLGVGTFSMAYYAVDVLGNEEDVRTMNITVVAASVPGPSILAAEVIDGTIHLIWAAQDSAVLPTTSFKVYRSVNGGGAVLIATVTGTSYSDRDVEPGAEYTYHVVAVNMLGDGVASAAVAAEVPETGINVMVLVIIGIIAIIGVAVGVLFFRRR
;
A
#
# COMPACT_ATOMS: atom_id res chain seq x y z
N MET A 1 -30.13 -39.21 86.08
CA MET A 1 -29.59 -39.50 84.73
C MET A 1 -30.33 -38.63 83.73
N VAL A 2 -29.71 -38.23 82.62
CA VAL A 2 -30.42 -37.64 81.47
C VAL A 2 -30.00 -38.44 80.25
N ALA A 3 -30.96 -38.96 79.50
CA ALA A 3 -30.71 -39.81 78.35
C ALA A 3 -31.80 -39.64 77.29
N SER A 4 -31.51 -40.10 76.09
CA SER A 4 -32.42 -40.10 74.95
C SER A 4 -32.89 -41.52 74.70
N GLU A 5 -34.19 -41.69 74.47
CA GLU A 5 -34.78 -42.97 74.11
C GLU A 5 -34.58 -43.28 72.63
N THR A 6 -34.62 -42.23 71.80
CA THR A 6 -34.27 -42.30 70.38
C THR A 6 -32.79 -41.94 70.18
N VAL A 7 -32.30 -42.00 68.94
CA VAL A 7 -30.99 -41.46 68.57
C VAL A 7 -30.89 -39.96 68.89
N GLY A 8 -30.16 -39.62 69.97
CA GLY A 8 -29.98 -38.25 70.44
C GLY A 8 -28.61 -37.68 70.07
N TRP A 9 -28.58 -36.62 69.25
CA TRP A 9 -27.34 -35.93 68.88
C TRP A 9 -27.06 -34.79 69.86
N THR A 10 -25.86 -34.78 70.43
CA THR A 10 -25.39 -33.78 71.40
C THR A 10 -25.27 -32.35 70.83
N SER A 11 -25.39 -32.18 69.51
CA SER A 11 -25.26 -30.89 68.83
C SER A 11 -26.45 -29.94 69.04
N ASN A 12 -27.60 -30.43 69.51
CA ASN A 12 -28.81 -29.62 69.74
C ASN A 12 -28.91 -29.03 71.15
N PHE A 13 -27.94 -29.34 72.01
CA PHE A 13 -27.82 -28.68 73.30
C PHE A 13 -27.21 -27.29 73.12
N ASP A 14 -27.90 -26.26 73.59
CA ASP A 14 -27.24 -24.99 73.87
C ASP A 14 -26.41 -25.14 75.15
N TYR A 15 -25.20 -25.68 74.98
CA TYR A 15 -24.25 -25.86 76.08
C TYR A 15 -23.92 -24.54 76.78
N GLY A 16 -24.01 -23.40 76.09
CA GLY A 16 -23.80 -22.08 76.68
C GLY A 16 -24.90 -21.74 77.68
N LEU A 17 -26.16 -21.95 77.29
CA LEU A 17 -27.32 -21.69 78.13
C LEU A 17 -27.42 -22.69 79.29
N ILE A 18 -27.10 -23.96 79.04
CA ILE A 18 -27.02 -25.01 80.06
C ILE A 18 -25.95 -24.71 81.10
N VAL A 19 -24.73 -24.40 80.67
CA VAL A 19 -23.63 -24.06 81.59
C VAL A 19 -23.92 -22.76 82.34
N ALA A 20 -24.52 -21.75 81.69
CA ALA A 20 -24.93 -20.51 82.35
C ALA A 20 -26.01 -20.76 83.43
N GLY A 21 -26.99 -21.63 83.17
CA GLY A 21 -27.99 -22.05 84.14
C GLY A 21 -27.39 -22.78 85.35
N LEU A 22 -26.42 -23.67 85.10
CA LEU A 22 -25.71 -24.42 86.16
C LEU A 22 -24.77 -23.53 86.99
N GLN A 23 -24.13 -22.54 86.37
CA GLN A 23 -23.24 -21.60 87.05
C GLN A 23 -23.99 -20.51 87.83
N GLY A 24 -25.22 -20.18 87.43
CA GLY A 24 -26.05 -19.15 88.05
C GLY A 24 -26.62 -19.50 89.43
N ASN A 25 -26.62 -20.78 89.83
CA ASN A 25 -27.16 -21.22 91.11
C ASN A 25 -26.47 -22.49 91.65
N LEU A 26 -25.40 -22.31 92.46
CA LEU A 26 -24.58 -23.39 93.01
C LEU A 26 -25.27 -24.22 94.12
N GLU A 27 -26.49 -23.85 94.56
CA GLU A 27 -27.29 -24.62 95.52
C GLU A 27 -28.39 -25.48 94.87
N THR A 28 -28.41 -25.57 93.53
CA THR A 28 -29.40 -26.35 92.78
C THR A 28 -29.21 -27.85 93.00
N SER A 29 -30.30 -28.58 93.27
CA SER A 29 -30.23 -30.03 93.49
C SER A 29 -29.94 -30.79 92.18
N THR A 30 -29.35 -31.99 92.27
CA THR A 30 -29.10 -32.85 91.09
C THR A 30 -30.39 -33.14 90.30
N ARG A 31 -31.54 -33.19 90.98
CA ARG A 31 -32.86 -33.39 90.39
C ARG A 31 -33.29 -32.19 89.54
N ASP A 32 -33.16 -30.98 90.08
CA ASP A 32 -33.51 -29.74 89.38
C ASP A 32 -32.56 -29.51 88.18
N ILE A 33 -31.29 -29.89 88.33
CA ILE A 33 -30.31 -29.88 87.22
C ILE A 33 -30.75 -30.82 86.10
N ALA A 34 -31.12 -32.07 86.42
CA ALA A 34 -31.49 -33.06 85.42
C ALA A 34 -32.77 -32.68 84.66
N THR A 35 -33.78 -32.15 85.36
CA THR A 35 -35.03 -31.68 84.73
C THR A 35 -34.82 -30.43 83.88
N ALA A 36 -34.02 -29.46 84.36
CA ALA A 36 -33.67 -28.27 83.59
C ALA A 36 -32.92 -28.62 82.30
N LEU A 37 -32.05 -29.64 82.30
CA LEU A 37 -31.36 -30.08 81.09
C LEU A 37 -32.33 -30.52 79.99
N VAL A 38 -33.36 -31.30 80.35
CA VAL A 38 -34.40 -31.74 79.41
C VAL A 38 -35.22 -30.54 78.90
N ASP A 39 -35.52 -29.57 79.78
CA ASP A 39 -36.29 -28.38 79.42
C ASP A 39 -35.57 -27.43 78.45
N GLN A 40 -34.24 -27.43 78.45
CA GLN A 40 -33.44 -26.52 77.63
C GLN A 40 -32.96 -27.12 76.30
N VAL A 41 -33.35 -28.37 75.98
CA VAL A 41 -33.00 -28.97 74.69
C VAL A 41 -33.87 -28.39 73.59
N ASN A 42 -33.22 -27.90 72.53
CA ASN A 42 -33.92 -27.44 71.34
C ASN A 42 -34.19 -28.63 70.40
N LEU A 43 -35.38 -29.24 70.54
CA LEU A 43 -35.82 -30.35 69.71
C LEU A 43 -36.37 -29.83 68.37
N VAL A 44 -35.82 -30.29 67.25
CA VAL A 44 -36.17 -29.81 65.89
C VAL A 44 -36.32 -30.99 64.94
N ASP A 45 -37.46 -31.06 64.25
CA ASP A 45 -37.67 -31.98 63.13
C ASP A 45 -36.94 -31.49 61.87
N SER A 46 -36.14 -32.36 61.26
CA SER A 46 -35.41 -32.05 60.02
C SER A 46 -35.38 -33.25 59.08
N LEU A 47 -35.11 -33.01 57.79
CA LEU A 47 -34.99 -34.07 56.77
C LEU A 47 -33.95 -35.15 57.13
N ASP A 48 -32.95 -34.81 57.95
CA ASP A 48 -31.89 -35.74 58.40
C ASP A 48 -32.16 -36.34 59.80
N HIS A 49 -33.18 -35.85 60.53
CA HIS A 49 -33.47 -36.24 61.92
C HIS A 49 -34.97 -36.16 62.21
N THR A 50 -35.66 -37.28 62.09
CA THR A 50 -37.13 -37.32 62.07
C THR A 50 -37.78 -37.75 63.40
N THR A 51 -37.04 -38.15 64.43
CA THR A 51 -37.60 -38.53 65.75
C THR A 51 -36.64 -38.27 66.92
N GLN A 52 -36.88 -37.24 67.74
CA GLN A 52 -36.06 -36.93 68.93
C GLN A 52 -36.88 -37.00 70.22
N CYS A 53 -36.36 -37.69 71.25
CA CYS A 53 -36.99 -37.81 72.57
C CYS A 53 -35.98 -37.95 73.72
N MET A 54 -36.09 -37.11 74.76
CA MET A 54 -35.17 -37.07 75.89
C MET A 54 -35.88 -37.03 77.24
N ALA A 55 -35.31 -37.70 78.24
CA ALA A 55 -35.86 -37.75 79.58
C ALA A 55 -34.80 -37.66 80.70
N ALA A 56 -35.25 -37.22 81.87
CA ALA A 56 -34.50 -37.14 83.11
C ALA A 56 -35.01 -38.18 84.11
N TYR A 57 -34.09 -38.93 84.73
CA TYR A 57 -34.42 -40.07 85.58
C TYR A 57 -33.87 -39.94 87.02
N ASP A 58 -34.71 -40.31 87.98
CA ASP A 58 -34.35 -40.51 89.39
C ASP A 58 -33.85 -41.95 89.60
N LEU A 59 -32.53 -42.12 89.69
CA LEU A 59 -31.92 -43.44 89.89
C LEU A 59 -32.17 -44.02 91.30
N GLY A 60 -32.68 -43.22 92.25
CA GLY A 60 -33.12 -43.73 93.55
C GLY A 60 -34.36 -44.62 93.48
N LYS A 61 -35.06 -44.63 92.34
CA LYS A 61 -36.29 -45.39 92.10
C LYS A 61 -36.08 -46.72 91.37
N VAL A 62 -34.83 -47.11 91.10
CA VAL A 62 -34.53 -48.34 90.36
C VAL A 62 -35.08 -49.59 91.06
N ASP A 63 -35.00 -49.70 92.39
CA ASP A 63 -35.53 -50.85 93.12
C ASP A 63 -37.07 -50.93 93.06
N GLU A 64 -37.75 -49.77 93.06
CA GLU A 64 -39.21 -49.67 92.88
C GLU A 64 -39.59 -50.08 91.45
N LEU A 65 -38.86 -49.61 90.43
CA LEU A 65 -39.06 -50.02 89.04
C LEU A 65 -38.85 -51.52 88.85
N VAL A 66 -37.78 -52.08 89.40
CA VAL A 66 -37.50 -53.52 89.31
C VAL A 66 -38.62 -54.33 89.96
N THR A 67 -39.15 -53.87 91.09
CA THR A 67 -40.27 -54.54 91.78
C THR A 67 -41.55 -54.49 90.94
N ALA A 68 -41.92 -53.31 90.44
CA ALA A 68 -43.10 -53.12 89.61
C ALA A 68 -43.00 -53.90 88.29
N MET A 69 -41.81 -53.91 87.66
CA MET A 69 -41.55 -54.66 86.44
C MET A 69 -41.64 -56.18 86.65
N ASN A 70 -41.16 -56.72 87.77
CA ASN A 70 -41.31 -58.14 88.07
C ASN A 70 -42.79 -58.52 88.24
N ASP A 71 -43.56 -57.73 88.98
CA ASP A 71 -45.00 -57.99 89.17
C ASP A 71 -45.76 -57.91 87.84
N TYR A 72 -45.43 -56.92 86.99
CA TYR A 72 -45.96 -56.82 85.64
C TYR A 72 -45.62 -58.04 84.79
N VAL A 73 -44.35 -58.44 84.74
CA VAL A 73 -43.89 -59.56 83.92
C VAL A 73 -44.49 -60.88 84.38
N ASP A 74 -44.53 -61.15 85.68
CA ASP A 74 -45.10 -62.39 86.20
C ASP A 74 -46.58 -62.54 85.81
N ARG A 75 -47.35 -61.44 85.87
CA ARG A 75 -48.76 -61.42 85.44
C ARG A 75 -48.89 -61.59 83.93
N LEU A 76 -48.06 -60.88 83.16
CA LEU A 76 -48.09 -60.94 81.70
C LEU A 76 -47.71 -62.33 81.19
N ARG A 77 -46.74 -63.03 81.80
CA ARG A 77 -46.37 -64.41 81.45
C ARG A 77 -47.50 -65.41 81.68
N VAL A 78 -48.31 -65.22 82.73
CA VAL A 78 -49.50 -66.03 82.96
C VAL A 78 -50.50 -65.84 81.82
N LEU A 79 -50.77 -64.60 81.44
CA LEU A 79 -51.71 -64.27 80.35
C LEU A 79 -51.19 -64.74 78.99
N TRP A 80 -49.89 -64.59 78.71
CA TRP A 80 -49.21 -65.12 77.53
C TRP A 80 -49.44 -66.62 77.34
N SER A 81 -49.34 -67.39 78.42
CA SER A 81 -49.55 -68.85 78.37
C SER A 81 -50.99 -69.24 78.01
N ALA A 82 -51.95 -68.34 78.27
CA ALA A 82 -53.36 -68.53 77.92
C ALA A 82 -53.69 -68.04 76.51
N ASP A 83 -53.13 -66.89 76.12
CA ASP A 83 -53.27 -66.30 74.80
C ASP A 83 -51.96 -65.61 74.37
N SER A 84 -51.26 -66.29 73.47
CA SER A 84 -50.00 -65.81 72.89
C SER A 84 -50.18 -64.83 71.74
N SER A 85 -51.41 -64.54 71.29
CA SER A 85 -51.63 -63.56 70.22
C SER A 85 -51.62 -62.13 70.74
N GLY A 86 -52.22 -61.89 71.91
CA GLY A 86 -52.35 -60.55 72.46
C GLY A 86 -51.03 -59.80 72.71
N LEU A 87 -49.98 -60.49 73.17
CA LEU A 87 -48.67 -59.87 73.38
C LEU A 87 -47.91 -59.69 72.06
N VAL A 88 -48.13 -60.55 71.05
CA VAL A 88 -47.62 -60.32 69.69
C VAL A 88 -48.25 -59.06 69.11
N ASP A 89 -49.57 -58.92 69.23
CA ASP A 89 -50.28 -57.73 68.78
C ASP A 89 -49.84 -56.48 69.53
N ALA A 90 -49.74 -56.53 70.87
CA ALA A 90 -49.25 -55.41 71.67
C ALA A 90 -47.83 -55.00 71.32
N ARG A 91 -46.97 -55.96 70.93
CA ARG A 91 -45.60 -55.73 70.45
C ARG A 91 -45.56 -55.09 69.05
N LEU A 92 -46.48 -55.46 68.16
CA LEU A 92 -46.50 -54.99 66.78
C LEU A 92 -47.25 -53.65 66.62
N MET A 93 -48.20 -53.37 67.50
CA MET A 93 -48.96 -52.11 67.53
C MET A 93 -48.24 -50.98 68.27
N ASP A 94 -47.03 -51.20 68.79
CA ASP A 94 -46.25 -50.12 69.36
C ASP A 94 -45.77 -49.21 68.23
N ASP A 95 -46.32 -47.99 68.18
CA ASP A 95 -45.94 -46.97 67.19
C ASP A 95 -44.53 -46.39 67.47
N GLY A 96 -43.82 -46.92 68.47
CA GLY A 96 -42.57 -46.41 69.01
C GLY A 96 -41.31 -47.12 68.49
N LEU A 97 -40.30 -46.31 68.12
CA LEU A 97 -38.92 -46.63 67.70
C LEU A 97 -38.72 -47.53 66.45
N THR A 98 -39.64 -48.48 66.23
CA THR A 98 -39.63 -49.48 65.17
C THR A 98 -39.80 -48.92 63.76
N LEU A 99 -40.43 -47.75 63.64
CA LEU A 99 -40.77 -47.14 62.35
C LEU A 99 -39.60 -46.43 61.66
N PHE A 100 -38.49 -46.13 62.36
CA PHE A 100 -37.45 -45.30 61.77
C PHE A 100 -36.02 -45.82 61.86
N PHE A 101 -35.53 -46.45 62.94
CA PHE A 101 -34.09 -46.83 62.98
C PHE A 101 -33.69 -48.03 63.86
N ASP A 102 -34.50 -48.46 64.83
CA ASP A 102 -34.16 -49.59 65.71
C ASP A 102 -35.44 -50.41 66.01
N ARG A 103 -35.51 -51.64 65.47
CA ARG A 103 -36.68 -52.51 65.65
C ARG A 103 -36.60 -53.34 66.93
N ASP A 104 -35.55 -53.16 67.73
CA ASP A 104 -35.23 -54.01 68.86
C ASP A 104 -35.62 -53.42 70.22
N THR A 105 -36.07 -52.17 70.24
CA THR A 105 -36.56 -51.47 71.43
C THR A 105 -37.97 -50.93 71.24
N LEU A 106 -38.72 -50.84 72.34
CA LEU A 106 -40.07 -50.29 72.41
C LEU A 106 -40.13 -49.19 73.46
N ASP A 107 -41.09 -48.26 73.31
CA ASP A 107 -41.42 -47.36 74.43
C ASP A 107 -42.17 -48.15 75.51
N LEU A 108 -41.62 -48.18 76.73
CA LEU A 108 -42.19 -49.02 77.78
C LEU A 108 -43.59 -48.56 78.18
N HIS A 109 -43.85 -47.25 78.23
CA HIS A 109 -45.15 -46.71 78.65
C HIS A 109 -46.25 -47.07 77.64
N GLN A 110 -45.97 -46.90 76.35
CA GLN A 110 -46.87 -47.31 75.27
C GLN A 110 -47.08 -48.81 75.26
N PHE A 111 -46.01 -49.60 75.34
CA PHE A 111 -46.11 -51.05 75.31
C PHE A 111 -46.97 -51.60 76.45
N ILE A 112 -46.77 -51.15 77.70
CA ILE A 112 -47.64 -51.56 78.82
C ILE A 112 -49.06 -51.01 78.65
N GLY A 113 -49.23 -49.85 78.02
CA GLY A 113 -50.54 -49.34 77.62
C GLY A 113 -51.22 -50.18 76.55
N ARG A 114 -50.49 -50.76 75.60
CA ARG A 114 -51.05 -51.71 74.63
C ARG A 114 -51.52 -52.97 75.34
N THR A 115 -50.70 -53.55 76.23
CA THR A 115 -51.11 -54.76 76.97
C THR A 115 -52.31 -54.51 77.90
N TRP A 116 -52.49 -53.29 78.42
CA TRP A 116 -53.70 -52.88 79.14
C TRP A 116 -54.98 -53.08 78.33
N TRP A 117 -54.97 -52.66 77.06
CA TRP A 117 -56.13 -52.76 76.18
C TRP A 117 -56.30 -54.16 75.60
N THR A 118 -55.20 -54.87 75.40
CA THR A 118 -55.23 -56.23 74.84
C THR A 118 -55.73 -57.27 75.84
N TYR A 119 -55.31 -57.18 77.09
CA TYR A 119 -55.68 -58.15 78.12
C TYR A 119 -56.65 -57.54 79.14
N ASP A 120 -57.85 -58.11 79.21
CA ASP A 120 -58.85 -57.71 80.21
C ASP A 120 -58.61 -58.43 81.55
N ASP A 121 -57.56 -58.03 82.28
CA ASP A 121 -57.19 -58.60 83.59
C ASP A 121 -56.89 -57.51 84.63
N ASP A 122 -57.66 -57.47 85.71
CA ASP A 122 -57.57 -56.43 86.76
C ASP A 122 -56.20 -56.41 87.46
N LEU A 123 -55.57 -57.57 87.57
CA LEU A 123 -54.28 -57.70 88.25
C LEU A 123 -53.15 -57.15 87.38
N LEU A 124 -53.15 -57.47 86.08
CA LEU A 124 -52.23 -56.87 85.11
C LEU A 124 -52.43 -55.34 85.07
N LYS A 125 -53.67 -54.87 85.04
CA LYS A 125 -53.98 -53.44 85.07
C LYS A 125 -53.39 -52.76 86.30
N ALA A 126 -53.55 -53.35 87.50
CA ALA A 126 -52.96 -52.79 88.72
C ALA A 126 -51.41 -52.73 88.68
N SER A 127 -50.74 -53.69 88.04
CA SER A 127 -49.27 -53.64 87.89
C SER A 127 -48.82 -52.62 86.83
N ILE A 128 -49.62 -52.41 85.78
CA ILE A 128 -49.40 -51.34 84.78
C ILE A 128 -49.56 -49.96 85.40
N GLU A 129 -50.60 -49.73 86.21
CA GLU A 129 -50.78 -48.47 86.95
C GLU A 129 -49.56 -48.15 87.83
N ALA A 130 -49.02 -49.16 88.54
CA ALA A 130 -47.82 -49.00 89.35
C ALA A 130 -46.58 -48.64 88.53
N LEU A 131 -46.49 -49.12 87.27
CA LEU A 131 -45.44 -48.71 86.33
C LEU A 131 -45.69 -47.29 85.81
N TRP A 132 -46.91 -46.93 85.41
CA TRP A 132 -47.24 -45.56 84.98
C TRP A 132 -46.96 -44.53 86.06
N ASP A 133 -47.21 -44.83 87.33
CA ASP A 133 -46.82 -43.98 88.47
C ASP A 133 -45.32 -43.67 88.51
N LEU A 134 -44.47 -44.56 87.98
CA LEU A 134 -43.02 -44.36 87.86
C LEU A 134 -42.61 -43.69 86.54
N LEU A 135 -43.34 -43.91 85.45
CA LEU A 135 -43.00 -43.44 84.10
C LEU A 135 -43.58 -42.07 83.77
N GLU A 136 -44.62 -41.62 84.47
CA GLU A 136 -45.28 -40.34 84.19
C GLU A 136 -44.68 -39.19 85.02
N PRO A 137 -44.13 -38.15 84.39
CA PRO A 137 -43.55 -37.00 85.10
C PRO A 137 -44.51 -36.26 86.04
N SER A 138 -45.82 -36.37 85.79
CA SER A 138 -46.88 -35.76 86.61
C SER A 138 -47.18 -36.51 87.91
N SER A 139 -46.66 -37.72 88.08
CA SER A 139 -46.92 -38.55 89.26
C SER A 139 -46.26 -37.98 90.52
N VAL A 140 -46.68 -38.47 91.69
CA VAL A 140 -46.22 -37.93 92.98
C VAL A 140 -44.74 -38.21 93.23
N SER A 141 -44.23 -39.35 92.75
CA SER A 141 -42.86 -39.80 93.00
C SER A 141 -42.27 -40.60 91.83
N PRO A 142 -42.15 -39.99 90.63
CA PRO A 142 -41.80 -40.71 89.42
C PRO A 142 -40.30 -41.02 89.34
N MET A 143 -39.97 -42.09 88.61
CA MET A 143 -38.62 -42.35 88.12
C MET A 143 -38.31 -41.45 86.93
N VAL A 144 -39.22 -41.32 85.95
CA VAL A 144 -39.09 -40.38 84.84
C VAL A 144 -39.59 -39.02 85.30
N MET A 145 -38.67 -38.11 85.63
CA MET A 145 -38.98 -36.83 86.28
C MET A 145 -39.39 -35.74 85.28
N ALA A 146 -38.97 -35.87 84.02
CA ALA A 146 -39.31 -34.99 82.90
C ALA A 146 -39.01 -35.72 81.59
N SER A 147 -39.85 -35.52 80.57
CA SER A 147 -39.62 -36.00 79.20
C SER A 147 -40.04 -34.93 78.19
N ARG A 148 -39.34 -34.87 77.06
CA ARG A 148 -39.68 -34.00 75.92
C ARG A 148 -39.40 -34.72 74.61
N HIS A 149 -40.26 -34.48 73.63
CA HIS A 149 -40.15 -35.07 72.30
C HIS A 149 -40.52 -34.06 71.21
N THR A 150 -40.19 -34.41 69.98
CA THR A 150 -40.65 -33.74 68.76
C THR A 150 -42.07 -34.17 68.39
N PRO A 151 -42.82 -33.42 67.56
CA PRO A 151 -44.10 -33.85 67.03
C PRO A 151 -44.08 -35.24 66.38
N CYS A 152 -42.99 -35.58 65.68
CA CYS A 152 -42.83 -36.90 65.04
C CYS A 152 -42.42 -38.03 66.02
N ALA A 153 -42.14 -37.72 67.29
CA ALA A 153 -41.83 -38.67 68.34
C ALA A 153 -42.83 -38.59 69.50
N ASP A 154 -44.08 -38.25 69.21
CA ASP A 154 -45.18 -38.15 70.20
C ASP A 154 -45.52 -39.48 70.89
N PHE A 155 -45.10 -40.61 70.32
CA PHE A 155 -45.14 -41.91 70.96
C PHE A 155 -44.24 -42.01 72.20
N CYS A 156 -43.22 -41.16 72.34
CA CYS A 156 -42.14 -41.37 73.30
C CYS A 156 -42.41 -40.78 74.68
N HIS A 157 -42.26 -41.60 75.73
CA HIS A 157 -42.48 -41.29 77.13
C HIS A 157 -41.19 -41.28 77.94
N GLY A 158 -40.07 -41.65 77.31
CA GLY A 158 -38.74 -41.44 77.84
C GLY A 158 -38.14 -42.66 78.51
N MET A 159 -38.66 -43.87 78.32
CA MET A 159 -37.96 -45.07 78.72
C MET A 159 -38.23 -46.23 77.78
N SER A 160 -37.20 -46.62 77.03
CA SER A 160 -37.27 -47.78 76.15
C SER A 160 -37.02 -49.08 76.90
N ILE A 161 -37.58 -50.17 76.39
CA ILE A 161 -37.25 -51.53 76.79
C ILE A 161 -36.81 -52.36 75.58
N TYR A 162 -35.79 -53.22 75.77
CA TYR A 162 -35.32 -54.13 74.72
C TYR A 162 -36.31 -55.28 74.55
N PHE A 163 -36.90 -55.37 73.35
CA PHE A 163 -37.86 -56.39 72.94
C PHE A 163 -37.76 -56.59 71.42
N PRO A 164 -36.78 -57.34 70.91
CA PRO A 164 -36.61 -57.54 69.47
C PRO A 164 -37.72 -58.39 68.87
N LEU A 165 -37.99 -58.18 67.58
CA LEU A 165 -39.03 -58.90 66.83
C LEU A 165 -38.73 -60.39 66.74
N ASP A 166 -37.45 -60.75 66.63
CA ASP A 166 -37.01 -62.12 66.65
C ASP A 166 -35.72 -62.30 67.43
N ALA A 167 -35.44 -63.55 67.79
CA ALA A 167 -34.22 -63.82 68.52
C ALA A 167 -32.95 -63.68 67.64
N ASN A 168 -33.01 -63.60 66.31
CA ASN A 168 -31.80 -63.43 65.47
C ASN A 168 -31.20 -62.02 65.55
N ASP A 169 -31.75 -61.13 66.38
CA ASP A 169 -31.13 -59.84 66.65
C ASP A 169 -29.66 -59.99 67.10
N PHE A 170 -28.80 -59.14 66.55
CA PHE A 170 -27.36 -59.14 66.77
C PHE A 170 -26.99 -58.94 68.24
N TYR A 171 -27.79 -58.17 68.97
CA TYR A 171 -27.56 -57.85 70.37
C TYR A 171 -28.19 -58.85 71.33
N HIS A 172 -29.02 -59.79 70.83
CA HIS A 172 -29.76 -60.74 71.64
C HIS A 172 -28.85 -61.53 72.59
N ASP A 173 -27.89 -62.28 72.07
CA ASP A 173 -27.00 -63.11 72.89
C ASP A 173 -26.15 -62.25 73.86
N GLN A 174 -25.85 -60.99 73.50
CA GLN A 174 -25.10 -60.05 74.35
C GLN A 174 -25.96 -59.51 75.49
N TYR A 175 -27.22 -59.18 75.23
CA TYR A 175 -28.18 -58.74 76.23
C TYR A 175 -28.33 -59.81 77.32
N PHE A 176 -28.58 -61.06 76.94
CA PHE A 176 -28.71 -62.18 77.88
C PHE A 176 -27.40 -62.49 78.65
N ALA A 177 -26.23 -62.10 78.12
CA ALA A 177 -24.94 -62.28 78.78
C ALA A 177 -24.53 -61.12 79.72
N SER A 178 -25.22 -59.97 79.68
CA SER A 178 -24.79 -58.69 80.29
C SER A 178 -24.88 -58.57 81.83
N GLY A 179 -25.51 -59.52 82.52
CA GLY A 179 -25.53 -59.59 83.99
C GLY A 179 -26.70 -58.85 84.68
N VAL A 180 -26.40 -58.14 85.78
CA VAL A 180 -27.31 -57.82 86.92
C VAL A 180 -28.68 -57.27 86.54
N SER A 181 -28.80 -56.40 85.52
CA SER A 181 -30.09 -55.80 85.12
C SER A 181 -31.05 -56.79 84.46
N VAL A 182 -30.53 -57.77 83.74
CA VAL A 182 -31.32 -58.79 83.02
C VAL A 182 -31.77 -59.91 83.96
N SER A 183 -30.99 -60.18 85.01
CA SER A 183 -31.34 -61.14 86.06
C SER A 183 -32.21 -60.55 87.19
N ALA A 184 -32.32 -59.22 87.29
CA ALA A 184 -33.09 -58.56 88.36
C ALA A 184 -34.58 -58.45 88.04
N VAL A 185 -34.96 -58.50 86.77
CA VAL A 185 -36.34 -58.47 86.27
C VAL A 185 -36.62 -59.74 85.48
N GLY A 186 -37.79 -60.36 85.63
CA GLY A 186 -38.21 -61.56 84.86
C GLY A 186 -38.37 -61.36 83.34
N TRP A 187 -37.98 -60.19 82.81
CA TRP A 187 -38.14 -59.79 81.41
C TRP A 187 -37.46 -60.75 80.43
N ALA A 188 -36.25 -61.23 80.78
CA ALA A 188 -35.52 -62.19 79.95
C ALA A 188 -36.30 -63.50 79.75
N ASP A 189 -36.97 -63.98 80.80
CA ASP A 189 -37.78 -65.19 80.72
C ASP A 189 -39.04 -64.96 79.88
N LEU A 190 -39.66 -63.77 79.98
CA LEU A 190 -40.78 -63.39 79.12
C LEU A 190 -40.35 -63.37 77.64
N LEU A 191 -39.18 -62.83 77.32
CA LEU A 191 -38.65 -62.84 75.96
C LEU A 191 -38.43 -64.28 75.46
N VAL A 192 -37.87 -65.18 76.27
CA VAL A 192 -37.74 -66.60 75.91
C VAL A 192 -39.10 -67.25 75.63
N ASP A 193 -40.09 -66.99 76.48
CA ASP A 193 -41.45 -67.50 76.30
C ASP A 193 -42.11 -66.91 75.04
N TYR A 194 -41.84 -65.63 74.74
CA TYR A 194 -42.29 -64.95 73.54
C TYR A 194 -41.73 -65.63 72.29
N TYR A 195 -40.41 -65.78 72.16
CA TYR A 195 -39.84 -66.41 70.95
C TYR A 195 -40.31 -67.84 70.75
N ALA A 196 -40.52 -68.60 71.82
CA ALA A 196 -41.02 -69.97 71.71
C ALA A 196 -42.52 -70.03 71.31
N GLY A 197 -43.32 -69.06 71.74
CA GLY A 197 -44.78 -69.11 71.69
C GLY A 197 -45.46 -68.28 70.59
N SER A 198 -44.77 -67.31 69.99
CA SER A 198 -45.32 -66.37 69.02
C SER A 198 -45.57 -66.97 67.64
N ALA A 199 -46.57 -66.44 66.93
CA ALA A 199 -46.68 -66.60 65.49
C ALA A 199 -45.65 -65.69 64.77
N PRO A 200 -45.30 -65.97 63.51
CA PRO A 200 -44.53 -65.02 62.72
C PRO A 200 -45.35 -63.76 62.45
N ALA A 201 -44.66 -62.65 62.20
CA ALA A 201 -45.23 -61.36 61.84
C ALA A 201 -44.85 -61.02 60.40
N THR A 202 -45.84 -60.72 59.57
CA THR A 202 -45.68 -60.38 58.17
C THR A 202 -45.82 -58.87 57.97
N PHE A 203 -44.83 -58.26 57.34
CA PHE A 203 -44.89 -56.87 56.90
C PHE A 203 -45.07 -56.83 55.40
N ILE A 204 -46.10 -56.10 54.96
CA ILE A 204 -46.32 -55.79 53.56
C ILE A 204 -45.45 -54.59 53.17
N ASP A 205 -44.83 -54.67 51.99
CA ASP A 205 -44.11 -53.58 51.36
C ASP A 205 -44.71 -53.33 49.97
N ILE A 206 -45.08 -52.07 49.72
CA ILE A 206 -45.79 -51.66 48.52
C ILE A 206 -44.90 -50.65 47.77
N GLU A 207 -44.18 -51.15 46.78
CA GLU A 207 -43.27 -50.33 45.98
C GLU A 207 -44.00 -49.73 44.77
N GLY A 208 -44.05 -48.40 44.72
CA GLY A 208 -44.58 -47.64 43.59
C GLY A 208 -44.38 -46.14 43.77
N VAL A 209 -44.64 -45.37 42.71
CA VAL A 209 -44.61 -43.91 42.78
C VAL A 209 -45.93 -43.43 43.37
N VAL A 210 -45.89 -42.89 44.58
CA VAL A 210 -47.05 -42.29 45.24
C VAL A 210 -47.34 -40.93 44.58
N GLY A 211 -48.57 -40.78 44.10
CA GLY A 211 -49.14 -39.53 43.62
C GLY A 211 -49.93 -38.81 44.70
N ASN A 212 -51.01 -38.15 44.30
CA ASN A 212 -51.87 -37.41 45.20
C ASN A 212 -52.83 -38.36 45.95
N SER A 213 -53.31 -37.92 47.12
CA SER A 213 -54.39 -38.58 47.87
C SER A 213 -54.18 -40.08 48.17
N GLY A 214 -52.93 -40.54 48.27
CA GLY A 214 -52.58 -41.93 48.55
C GLY A 214 -52.69 -42.88 47.35
N TRP A 215 -52.89 -42.36 46.14
CA TRP A 215 -52.85 -43.14 44.90
C TRP A 215 -51.42 -43.44 44.48
N TYR A 216 -51.22 -44.55 43.79
CA TYR A 216 -49.99 -44.83 43.06
C TYR A 216 -50.17 -44.48 41.58
N ILE A 217 -49.27 -43.67 41.03
CA ILE A 217 -49.26 -43.25 39.61
C ILE A 217 -48.33 -44.10 38.75
N SER A 218 -47.80 -45.18 39.31
CA SER A 218 -47.07 -46.22 38.60
C SER A 218 -47.63 -47.59 38.96
N ASN A 219 -47.31 -48.60 38.14
CA ASN A 219 -47.50 -49.98 38.54
C ASN A 219 -46.86 -50.21 39.90
N VAL A 220 -47.55 -50.98 40.73
CA VAL A 220 -47.13 -51.28 42.10
C VAL A 220 -46.62 -52.72 42.17
N THR A 221 -45.55 -52.93 42.92
CA THR A 221 -45.10 -54.27 43.33
C THR A 221 -45.32 -54.45 44.81
N VAL A 222 -46.16 -55.41 45.17
CA VAL A 222 -46.40 -55.82 46.55
C VAL A 222 -45.45 -56.96 46.90
N SER A 223 -44.71 -56.81 47.99
CA SER A 223 -43.88 -57.86 48.56
C SER A 223 -44.15 -58.01 50.05
N PHE A 224 -43.70 -59.13 50.61
CA PHE A 224 -43.87 -59.41 52.04
C PHE A 224 -42.54 -59.81 52.66
N THR A 225 -42.29 -59.31 53.87
CA THR A 225 -41.19 -59.74 54.72
C THR A 225 -41.76 -60.42 55.96
N VAL A 226 -41.35 -61.67 56.23
CA VAL A 226 -41.82 -62.42 57.40
C VAL A 226 -40.71 -62.49 58.44
N TYR A 227 -41.03 -62.07 59.65
CA TYR A 227 -40.18 -62.21 60.82
C TYR A 227 -40.76 -63.31 61.70
N ASP A 228 -39.96 -64.33 61.99
CA ASP A 228 -40.36 -65.41 62.90
C ASP A 228 -39.61 -65.28 64.23
N PRO A 229 -40.31 -64.93 65.33
CA PRO A 229 -39.69 -64.79 66.64
C PRO A 229 -38.85 -66.01 67.08
N ALA A 230 -39.24 -67.22 66.66
CA ALA A 230 -38.66 -68.48 67.08
C ALA A 230 -37.31 -68.86 66.40
N ARG A 231 -36.81 -68.06 65.45
CA ARG A 231 -35.67 -68.40 64.56
C ARG A 231 -35.89 -69.67 63.71
N MET A 232 -37.12 -70.16 63.57
CA MET A 232 -37.42 -71.35 62.76
C MET A 232 -37.77 -70.97 61.31
N GLY A 233 -38.19 -69.73 61.09
CA GLY A 233 -38.73 -69.20 59.84
C GLY A 233 -40.24 -69.43 59.71
N ALA A 234 -40.81 -68.89 58.63
CA ALA A 234 -42.18 -69.21 58.23
C ALA A 234 -42.21 -70.50 57.41
N ALA A 235 -43.15 -71.39 57.74
CA ALA A 235 -43.48 -72.55 56.94
C ALA A 235 -44.10 -72.15 55.59
N TYR A 236 -44.99 -71.16 55.60
CA TYR A 236 -45.54 -70.52 54.39
C TYR A 236 -46.21 -69.18 54.73
N LEU A 237 -46.40 -68.36 53.69
CA LEU A 237 -47.21 -67.14 53.71
C LEU A 237 -48.29 -67.27 52.63
N ASN A 238 -49.52 -66.87 52.96
CA ASN A 238 -50.61 -66.76 52.01
C ASN A 238 -51.11 -65.32 51.93
N TYR A 239 -51.60 -64.94 50.75
CA TYR A 239 -52.28 -63.66 50.52
C TYR A 239 -53.57 -63.86 49.70
N SER A 240 -54.45 -62.87 49.71
CA SER A 240 -55.73 -62.84 49.01
C SER A 240 -56.00 -61.42 48.54
N LEU A 241 -56.44 -61.25 47.28
CA LEU A 241 -56.86 -59.95 46.72
C LEU A 241 -58.37 -59.92 46.40
N ASP A 242 -59.02 -61.09 46.43
CA ASP A 242 -60.39 -61.32 45.96
C ASP A 242 -61.16 -62.29 46.86
N GLY A 243 -60.63 -62.58 48.05
CA GLY A 243 -61.14 -63.57 49.00
C GLY A 243 -60.64 -65.00 48.76
N VAL A 244 -59.81 -65.24 47.74
CA VAL A 244 -59.17 -66.55 47.49
C VAL A 244 -57.71 -66.54 47.95
N TRP A 245 -57.34 -67.51 48.80
CA TRP A 245 -55.99 -67.61 49.35
C TRP A 245 -54.98 -68.24 48.39
N HIS A 246 -53.87 -67.54 48.18
CA HIS A 246 -52.75 -67.93 47.33
C HIS A 246 -51.43 -67.98 48.12
N PRO A 247 -50.57 -68.98 47.90
CA PRO A 247 -49.24 -68.99 48.48
C PRO A 247 -48.36 -67.89 47.86
N TYR A 248 -47.63 -67.18 48.70
CA TYR A 248 -46.66 -66.19 48.26
C TYR A 248 -45.31 -66.85 47.94
N THR A 249 -44.80 -66.58 46.75
CA THR A 249 -43.50 -67.10 46.27
C THR A 249 -42.53 -66.01 45.83
N SER A 250 -43.06 -64.84 45.44
CA SER A 250 -42.31 -63.69 44.92
C SER A 250 -43.26 -62.49 44.80
N GLY A 251 -42.70 -61.28 44.62
CA GLY A 251 -43.47 -60.04 44.49
C GLY A 251 -44.60 -60.09 43.46
N ILE A 252 -45.68 -59.37 43.75
CA ILE A 252 -46.94 -59.34 43.00
C ILE A 252 -47.05 -57.96 42.33
N THR A 253 -47.06 -57.93 41.00
CA THR A 253 -47.26 -56.67 40.26
C THR A 253 -48.75 -56.47 39.96
N LEU A 254 -49.26 -55.29 40.32
CA LEU A 254 -50.66 -54.91 40.13
C LEU A 254 -50.76 -53.73 39.15
N ALA A 255 -51.83 -53.74 38.35
CA ALA A 255 -52.17 -52.69 37.39
C ALA A 255 -53.12 -51.68 38.03
N ASP A 256 -53.73 -50.79 37.23
CA ASP A 256 -54.71 -49.82 37.72
C ASP A 256 -55.91 -50.51 38.38
N GLY A 257 -56.30 -50.03 39.56
CA GLY A 257 -57.41 -50.57 40.32
C GLY A 257 -57.43 -50.12 41.78
N LEU A 258 -58.52 -50.50 42.46
CA LEU A 258 -58.68 -50.38 43.91
C LEU A 258 -58.43 -51.75 44.52
N TYR A 259 -57.51 -51.85 45.47
CA TYR A 259 -57.08 -53.12 46.04
C TYR A 259 -57.27 -53.14 47.54
N GLU A 260 -57.76 -54.28 48.04
CA GLU A 260 -57.68 -54.70 49.43
C GLU A 260 -56.94 -56.03 49.44
N ILE A 261 -55.79 -56.09 50.09
CA ILE A 261 -54.97 -57.29 50.18
C ILE A 261 -54.99 -57.83 51.60
N GLU A 262 -55.39 -59.09 51.73
CA GLU A 262 -55.35 -59.84 52.98
C GLU A 262 -54.14 -60.78 52.98
N TYR A 263 -53.48 -60.98 54.12
CA TYR A 263 -52.33 -61.87 54.23
C TYR A 263 -52.16 -62.47 55.64
N TYR A 264 -51.53 -63.64 55.72
CA TYR A 264 -51.09 -64.24 56.98
C TYR A 264 -49.93 -65.21 56.73
N SER A 265 -49.10 -65.42 57.75
CA SER A 265 -48.03 -66.42 57.75
C SER A 265 -48.24 -67.51 58.80
N VAL A 266 -47.58 -68.65 58.60
CA VAL A 266 -47.56 -69.76 59.55
C VAL A 266 -46.11 -70.11 59.86
N GLY A 267 -45.75 -70.15 61.15
CA GLY A 267 -44.42 -70.49 61.62
C GLY A 267 -44.15 -72.00 61.61
N TYR A 268 -42.88 -72.40 61.58
CA TYR A 268 -42.52 -73.82 61.75
C TYR A 268 -42.79 -74.37 63.16
N ASN A 269 -43.02 -73.50 64.14
CA ASN A 269 -43.55 -73.86 65.46
C ASN A 269 -45.06 -74.19 65.43
N GLY A 270 -45.71 -74.07 64.27
CA GLY A 270 -47.14 -74.36 64.04
C GLY A 270 -48.08 -73.23 64.45
N LYS A 271 -47.56 -72.06 64.84
CA LYS A 271 -48.34 -70.88 65.19
C LYS A 271 -48.73 -70.12 63.93
N VAL A 272 -49.95 -69.60 63.90
CA VAL A 272 -50.56 -68.94 62.73
C VAL A 272 -50.78 -67.48 63.09
N GLU A 273 -50.32 -66.59 62.21
CA GLU A 273 -50.54 -65.16 62.31
C GLU A 273 -52.03 -64.84 62.09
N ALA A 274 -52.55 -63.83 62.77
CA ALA A 274 -53.88 -63.30 62.47
C ALA A 274 -53.89 -62.72 61.05
N VAL A 275 -55.02 -62.86 60.34
CA VAL A 275 -55.17 -62.29 59.00
C VAL A 275 -55.08 -60.77 59.09
N GLN A 276 -54.11 -60.21 58.37
CA GLN A 276 -53.92 -58.78 58.17
C GLN A 276 -54.64 -58.33 56.89
N SER A 277 -55.08 -57.08 56.83
CA SER A 277 -55.66 -56.46 55.63
C SER A 277 -55.04 -55.08 55.38
N TRP A 278 -54.78 -54.75 54.11
CA TRP A 278 -54.28 -53.44 53.69
C TRP A 278 -54.98 -52.96 52.42
N SER A 279 -55.34 -51.67 52.36
CA SER A 279 -56.01 -51.08 51.18
C SER A 279 -55.12 -50.04 50.49
N PHE A 280 -55.11 -50.04 49.15
CA PHE A 280 -54.40 -49.06 48.34
C PHE A 280 -55.02 -48.93 46.94
N SER A 281 -54.70 -47.84 46.24
CA SER A 281 -55.29 -47.51 44.94
C SER A 281 -54.18 -47.22 43.92
N VAL A 282 -54.31 -47.75 42.72
CA VAL A 282 -53.34 -47.58 41.62
C VAL A 282 -54.07 -46.97 40.43
N ASP A 283 -53.56 -45.86 39.91
CA ASP A 283 -54.05 -45.25 38.68
C ASP A 283 -52.88 -44.62 37.93
N THR A 284 -52.43 -45.29 36.87
CA THR A 284 -51.31 -44.87 36.03
C THR A 284 -51.75 -44.04 34.82
N ALA A 285 -53.05 -43.88 34.61
CA ALA A 285 -53.60 -43.28 33.40
C ALA A 285 -53.81 -41.77 33.57
N ALA A 286 -53.09 -40.96 32.79
CA ALA A 286 -53.37 -39.52 32.74
C ALA A 286 -54.74 -39.21 32.10
N PRO A 287 -55.41 -38.10 32.49
CA PRO A 287 -56.67 -37.67 31.90
C PRO A 287 -56.67 -37.64 30.37
N THR A 288 -57.80 -38.03 29.79
CA THR A 288 -58.08 -37.79 28.37
C THR A 288 -58.68 -36.40 28.17
N VAL A 289 -58.23 -35.67 27.16
CA VAL A 289 -58.69 -34.30 26.87
C VAL A 289 -59.19 -34.20 25.43
N GLN A 290 -60.42 -33.70 25.26
CA GLN A 290 -61.02 -33.33 23.99
C GLN A 290 -60.96 -31.81 23.82
N VAL A 291 -60.54 -31.37 22.63
CA VAL A 291 -60.44 -29.96 22.25
C VAL A 291 -61.46 -29.67 21.17
N LEU A 292 -62.24 -28.61 21.36
CA LEU A 292 -63.18 -28.06 20.39
C LEU A 292 -62.81 -26.60 20.14
N VAL A 293 -62.60 -26.24 18.87
CA VAL A 293 -62.32 -24.87 18.44
C VAL A 293 -63.44 -24.43 17.50
N ASP A 294 -64.00 -23.26 17.75
CA ASP A 294 -65.03 -22.61 16.94
C ASP A 294 -64.63 -21.13 16.82
N ASP A 295 -64.03 -20.77 15.68
CA ASP A 295 -63.48 -19.41 15.45
C ASP A 295 -62.45 -19.03 16.56
N LEU A 296 -62.59 -17.85 17.17
CA LEU A 296 -61.77 -17.37 18.29
C LEU A 296 -62.16 -17.96 19.66
N ARG A 297 -63.05 -18.95 19.70
CA ARG A 297 -63.47 -19.63 20.93
C ARG A 297 -62.94 -21.05 21.00
N PHE A 298 -62.45 -21.46 22.17
CA PHE A 298 -62.15 -22.87 22.43
C PHE A 298 -62.86 -23.42 23.67
N THR A 299 -63.11 -24.72 23.65
CA THR A 299 -63.65 -25.50 24.77
C THR A 299 -62.77 -26.74 24.99
N LEU A 300 -62.37 -26.96 26.23
CA LEU A 300 -61.70 -28.17 26.71
C LEU A 300 -62.69 -29.02 27.49
N ASN A 301 -62.64 -30.34 27.26
CA ASN A 301 -63.37 -31.31 28.07
C ASN A 301 -62.42 -32.43 28.45
N ALA A 302 -62.28 -32.72 29.74
CA ALA A 302 -61.41 -33.78 30.20
C ALA A 302 -62.12 -34.75 31.12
N THR A 303 -61.70 -36.00 31.00
CA THR A 303 -62.25 -37.12 31.75
C THR A 303 -61.12 -38.07 32.14
N ASP A 304 -61.14 -38.48 33.40
CA ASP A 304 -60.43 -39.65 33.87
C ASP A 304 -61.45 -40.71 34.37
N SER A 305 -61.12 -41.98 34.19
CA SER A 305 -62.06 -43.09 34.42
C SER A 305 -61.94 -43.77 35.78
N LEU A 306 -60.86 -43.56 36.53
CA LEU A 306 -60.59 -44.27 37.77
C LEU A 306 -60.48 -43.32 38.97
N SER A 307 -59.50 -42.42 38.98
CA SER A 307 -59.34 -41.43 40.06
C SER A 307 -60.22 -40.20 39.85
N GLY A 308 -60.60 -39.88 38.61
CA GLY A 308 -61.44 -38.73 38.27
C GLY A 308 -60.65 -37.43 38.15
N MET A 309 -61.29 -36.35 37.68
CA MET A 309 -60.58 -35.10 37.39
C MET A 309 -60.32 -34.25 38.64
N TYR A 310 -59.08 -33.79 38.82
CA TYR A 310 -58.71 -32.81 39.85
C TYR A 310 -58.76 -31.37 39.31
N LEU A 311 -57.95 -31.07 38.28
CA LEU A 311 -57.81 -29.71 37.76
C LEU A 311 -57.58 -29.68 36.25
N MET A 312 -58.18 -28.70 35.58
CA MET A 312 -57.82 -28.30 34.22
C MET A 312 -57.33 -26.85 34.20
N SER A 313 -56.24 -26.60 33.49
CA SER A 313 -55.66 -25.28 33.29
C SER A 313 -55.20 -25.06 31.85
N TYR A 314 -55.12 -23.80 31.42
CA TYR A 314 -54.64 -23.42 30.09
C TYR A 314 -53.78 -22.15 30.15
N ARG A 315 -52.95 -21.92 29.15
CA ARG A 315 -52.29 -20.63 28.91
C ARG A 315 -52.27 -20.33 27.42
N VAL A 316 -52.15 -19.04 27.10
CA VAL A 316 -52.12 -18.53 25.73
C VAL A 316 -50.76 -17.89 25.49
N ASP A 317 -50.10 -18.24 24.38
CA ASP A 317 -48.82 -17.70 23.91
C ASP A 317 -47.72 -17.65 24.98
N GLY A 318 -47.61 -18.72 25.78
CA GLY A 318 -46.61 -18.82 26.84
C GLY A 318 -46.87 -17.95 28.08
N GLY A 319 -48.06 -17.34 28.19
CA GLY A 319 -48.50 -16.56 29.35
C GLY A 319 -48.69 -17.36 30.64
N PRO A 320 -49.25 -16.76 31.70
CA PRO A 320 -49.53 -17.46 32.95
C PRO A 320 -50.58 -18.56 32.78
N TRP A 321 -50.47 -19.63 33.57
CA TRP A 321 -51.48 -20.68 33.65
C TRP A 321 -52.76 -20.15 34.31
N ASN A 322 -53.90 -20.36 33.65
CA ASN A 322 -55.24 -19.99 34.11
C ASN A 322 -56.05 -21.26 34.36
N HIS A 323 -56.88 -21.27 35.40
CA HIS A 323 -57.81 -22.37 35.64
C HIS A 323 -58.93 -22.36 34.59
N TYR A 324 -59.16 -23.51 33.96
CA TYR A 324 -60.21 -23.68 32.97
C TYR A 324 -61.56 -23.93 33.67
N THR A 325 -62.52 -23.02 33.49
CA THR A 325 -63.86 -23.09 34.10
C THR A 325 -65.01 -23.15 33.09
N GLY A 326 -64.70 -23.06 31.79
CA GLY A 326 -65.68 -23.04 30.70
C GLY A 326 -65.07 -22.52 29.40
N PRO A 327 -65.88 -22.35 28.34
CA PRO A 327 -65.43 -21.83 27.05
C PRO A 327 -64.66 -20.50 27.18
N VAL A 328 -63.60 -20.34 26.39
CA VAL A 328 -62.72 -19.17 26.42
C VAL A 328 -62.72 -18.48 25.05
N ASP A 329 -63.02 -17.18 25.04
CA ASP A 329 -62.96 -16.31 23.86
C ASP A 329 -61.62 -15.56 23.81
N LEU A 330 -60.99 -15.52 22.62
CA LEU A 330 -59.74 -14.81 22.37
C LEU A 330 -59.98 -13.52 21.56
N PRO A 331 -59.11 -12.50 21.66
CA PRO A 331 -59.25 -11.25 20.90
C PRO A 331 -59.13 -11.45 19.38
N GLU A 332 -59.72 -10.55 18.60
CA GLU A 332 -59.63 -10.58 17.12
C GLU A 332 -58.19 -10.38 16.61
N GLY A 333 -57.84 -11.07 15.52
CA GLY A 333 -56.68 -10.73 14.67
C GLY A 333 -55.34 -11.41 14.96
N ASN A 334 -55.29 -12.54 15.66
CA ASN A 334 -54.06 -13.35 15.78
C ASN A 334 -54.36 -14.86 15.77
N THR A 335 -53.35 -15.66 15.39
CA THR A 335 -53.32 -17.09 15.72
C THR A 335 -52.68 -17.25 17.11
N TYR A 336 -53.45 -17.78 18.05
CA TYR A 336 -53.04 -18.02 19.42
C TYR A 336 -52.60 -19.47 19.61
N LEU A 337 -51.44 -19.69 20.24
CA LEU A 337 -51.04 -21.00 20.75
C LEU A 337 -51.65 -21.20 22.13
N VAL A 338 -52.58 -22.14 22.25
CA VAL A 338 -53.17 -22.54 23.52
C VAL A 338 -52.51 -23.82 24.00
N GLU A 339 -51.90 -23.77 25.18
CA GLU A 339 -51.37 -24.94 25.88
C GLU A 339 -52.32 -25.28 27.03
N TYR A 340 -52.59 -26.57 27.25
CA TYR A 340 -53.44 -27.05 28.33
C TYR A 340 -52.75 -28.10 29.20
N ARG A 341 -53.17 -28.15 30.46
CA ARG A 341 -52.72 -29.09 31.50
C ARG A 341 -53.94 -29.64 32.23
N ALA A 342 -54.16 -30.94 32.13
CA ALA A 342 -55.18 -31.68 32.85
C ALA A 342 -54.52 -32.57 33.91
N GLU A 343 -55.05 -32.59 35.12
CA GLU A 343 -54.60 -33.41 36.24
C GLU A 343 -55.79 -34.17 36.83
N ASP A 344 -55.62 -35.46 37.12
CA ASP A 344 -56.59 -36.28 37.85
C ASP A 344 -56.34 -36.26 39.37
N GLU A 345 -57.21 -36.91 40.14
CA GLU A 345 -57.08 -37.01 41.60
C GLU A 345 -55.91 -37.90 42.04
N ALA A 346 -55.42 -38.80 41.19
CA ALA A 346 -54.20 -39.57 41.43
C ALA A 346 -52.93 -38.73 41.24
N GLY A 347 -53.00 -37.59 40.53
CA GLY A 347 -51.87 -36.71 40.22
C GLY A 347 -51.20 -36.97 38.88
N ASN A 348 -51.78 -37.80 38.01
CA ASN A 348 -51.30 -37.94 36.63
C ASN A 348 -51.63 -36.69 35.82
N VAL A 349 -50.68 -36.27 34.98
CA VAL A 349 -50.79 -35.02 34.22
C VAL A 349 -50.80 -35.29 32.72
N ARG A 350 -51.82 -34.76 32.04
CA ARG A 350 -51.87 -34.67 30.57
C ARG A 350 -51.59 -33.25 30.11
N LEU A 351 -50.50 -33.10 29.35
CA LEU A 351 -50.17 -31.86 28.62
C LEU A 351 -50.57 -31.97 27.14
N GLY A 352 -51.00 -30.86 26.57
CA GLY A 352 -51.21 -30.73 25.13
C GLY A 352 -51.28 -29.27 24.69
N ASN A 353 -51.36 -29.06 23.39
CA ASN A 353 -51.51 -27.74 22.79
C ASN A 353 -52.31 -27.81 21.48
N PHE A 354 -52.83 -26.66 21.06
CA PHE A 354 -53.55 -26.45 19.81
C PHE A 354 -53.54 -24.95 19.47
N THR A 355 -53.95 -24.59 18.26
CA THR A 355 -54.04 -23.19 17.82
C THR A 355 -55.49 -22.75 17.67
N VAL A 356 -55.76 -21.48 17.96
CA VAL A 356 -57.07 -20.82 17.83
C VAL A 356 -56.88 -19.51 17.06
N GLY A 357 -57.61 -19.30 15.96
CA GLY A 357 -57.47 -18.08 15.13
C GLY A 357 -58.02 -18.25 13.71
N ASP A 358 -58.16 -17.11 13.01
CA ASP A 358 -58.61 -17.01 11.61
C ASP A 358 -57.55 -17.44 10.58
N GLU A 359 -57.98 -17.85 9.39
CA GLU A 359 -57.12 -18.03 8.21
C GLU A 359 -56.56 -16.67 7.74
N ASP A 360 -55.25 -16.44 7.87
CA ASP A 360 -54.58 -15.30 7.21
C ASP A 360 -54.36 -15.61 5.72
N SER A 361 -54.94 -14.79 4.85
CA SER A 361 -54.82 -14.87 3.39
C SER A 361 -54.22 -13.60 2.76
N ILE A 362 -53.75 -12.66 3.57
CA ILE A 362 -53.21 -11.38 3.10
C ILE A 362 -51.69 -11.46 3.12
N ALA A 363 -51.07 -11.47 1.94
CA ALA A 363 -49.62 -11.44 1.85
C ALA A 363 -49.01 -10.14 2.44
N PRO A 364 -47.79 -10.19 3.02
CA PRO A 364 -47.09 -9.00 3.51
C PRO A 364 -46.79 -7.98 2.41
N VAL A 365 -46.41 -6.77 2.80
CA VAL A 365 -45.97 -5.72 1.88
C VAL A 365 -44.54 -5.32 2.20
N SER A 366 -43.61 -5.52 1.25
CA SER A 366 -42.21 -5.07 1.41
C SER A 366 -41.90 -3.72 0.77
N SER A 367 -40.86 -3.07 1.28
CA SER A 367 -40.29 -1.84 0.75
C SER A 367 -38.77 -1.92 0.68
N MET A 368 -38.18 -1.11 -0.21
CA MET A 368 -36.73 -1.07 -0.43
C MET A 368 -36.23 0.37 -0.33
N GLU A 369 -35.28 0.58 0.56
CA GLU A 369 -34.47 1.80 0.61
C GLU A 369 -33.08 1.54 0.01
N VAL A 370 -32.59 2.51 -0.76
CA VAL A 370 -31.28 2.45 -1.40
C VAL A 370 -30.51 3.68 -0.96
N SER A 371 -29.32 3.46 -0.41
CA SER A 371 -28.45 4.51 0.13
C SER A 371 -27.04 4.40 -0.44
N GLY A 372 -26.37 5.54 -0.65
CA GLY A 372 -25.05 5.62 -1.26
C GLY A 372 -24.76 7.05 -1.70
N THR A 373 -23.58 7.29 -2.28
CA THR A 373 -23.24 8.59 -2.88
C THR A 373 -24.00 8.73 -4.20
N ALA A 374 -25.02 9.60 -4.21
CA ALA A 374 -25.78 9.88 -5.43
C ALA A 374 -24.90 10.60 -6.45
N GLY A 375 -24.84 10.04 -7.65
CA GLY A 375 -24.30 10.67 -8.84
C GLY A 375 -25.39 11.32 -9.68
N ASP A 376 -25.08 11.51 -10.96
CA ASP A 376 -25.98 12.08 -11.96
C ASP A 376 -26.81 10.99 -12.66
N ALA A 377 -27.90 11.41 -13.32
CA ALA A 377 -28.79 10.55 -14.12
C ALA A 377 -29.32 9.28 -13.41
N GLY A 378 -29.38 9.27 -12.08
CA GLY A 378 -29.86 8.14 -11.27
C GLY A 378 -28.81 7.08 -10.97
N TRP A 379 -27.54 7.35 -11.27
CA TRP A 379 -26.40 6.52 -10.87
C TRP A 379 -25.93 6.83 -9.46
N TYR A 380 -25.19 5.89 -8.88
CA TYR A 380 -24.39 6.07 -7.68
C TYR A 380 -22.91 5.99 -8.05
N THR A 381 -22.08 6.84 -7.45
CA THR A 381 -20.63 6.96 -7.73
C THR A 381 -19.75 6.25 -6.69
N GLY A 382 -20.36 5.38 -5.88
CA GLY A 382 -19.69 4.63 -4.83
C GLY A 382 -20.60 3.56 -4.26
N THR A 383 -20.09 2.79 -3.31
CA THR A 383 -20.79 1.63 -2.73
C THR A 383 -22.23 1.96 -2.35
N VAL A 384 -23.15 1.13 -2.83
CA VAL A 384 -24.59 1.25 -2.56
C VAL A 384 -25.02 0.21 -1.55
N THR A 385 -25.82 0.62 -0.57
CA THR A 385 -26.43 -0.27 0.43
C THR A 385 -27.95 -0.31 0.22
N VAL A 386 -28.48 -1.52 0.03
CA VAL A 386 -29.90 -1.80 -0.12
C VAL A 386 -30.44 -2.37 1.18
N THR A 387 -31.44 -1.72 1.74
CA THR A 387 -32.14 -2.13 2.96
C THR A 387 -33.57 -2.50 2.61
N LEU A 388 -33.99 -3.70 3.02
CA LEU A 388 -35.36 -4.18 2.84
C LEU A 388 -36.10 -4.17 4.18
N SER A 389 -37.38 -3.81 4.14
CA SER A 389 -38.31 -3.91 5.26
C SER A 389 -39.64 -4.44 4.76
N ALA A 390 -40.44 -5.03 5.65
CA ALA A 390 -41.79 -5.46 5.32
C ALA A 390 -42.69 -5.33 6.52
N THR A 391 -43.97 -5.12 6.25
CA THR A 391 -45.05 -5.11 7.22
C THR A 391 -46.08 -6.14 6.80
N ASP A 392 -46.54 -6.95 7.74
CA ASP A 392 -47.70 -7.81 7.55
C ASP A 392 -48.93 -7.17 8.21
N SER A 393 -49.95 -6.84 7.41
CA SER A 393 -51.23 -6.34 7.90
C SER A 393 -52.29 -7.43 8.06
N GLY A 394 -52.02 -8.66 7.60
CA GLY A 394 -52.88 -9.83 7.77
C GLY A 394 -52.90 -10.34 9.21
N GLY A 395 -51.79 -10.12 9.95
CA GLY A 395 -51.70 -10.34 11.39
C GLY A 395 -50.99 -11.63 11.77
N SER A 396 -50.65 -12.50 10.81
CA SER A 396 -49.85 -13.71 11.08
C SER A 396 -48.36 -13.41 11.34
N GLY A 397 -47.90 -12.21 11.05
CA GLY A 397 -46.52 -11.78 11.24
C GLY A 397 -45.58 -12.27 10.13
N LEU A 398 -44.37 -11.70 10.09
CA LEU A 398 -43.43 -11.91 9.00
C LEU A 398 -42.55 -13.16 9.22
N GLU A 399 -42.54 -14.10 8.28
CA GLU A 399 -41.58 -15.22 8.25
C GLU A 399 -40.21 -14.76 7.73
N GLY A 400 -40.21 -13.91 6.71
CA GLY A 400 -38.99 -13.34 6.17
C GLY A 400 -39.17 -12.50 4.90
N ILE A 401 -38.12 -11.78 4.55
CA ILE A 401 -37.97 -11.14 3.24
C ILE A 401 -36.95 -11.97 2.46
N TYR A 402 -37.20 -12.20 1.18
CA TYR A 402 -36.30 -12.86 0.26
C TYR A 402 -35.96 -11.92 -0.88
N TYR A 403 -34.71 -11.95 -1.33
CA TYR A 403 -34.26 -11.15 -2.46
C TYR A 403 -33.37 -11.97 -3.39
N ARG A 404 -33.24 -11.51 -4.63
CA ARG A 404 -32.22 -11.97 -5.57
C ARG A 404 -31.71 -10.79 -6.39
N VAL A 405 -30.48 -10.92 -6.85
CA VAL A 405 -29.81 -9.91 -7.67
C VAL A 405 -29.65 -10.49 -9.07
N ASN A 406 -30.05 -9.74 -10.09
CA ASN A 406 -29.89 -10.09 -11.51
C ASN A 406 -30.45 -11.48 -11.87
N GLY A 407 -31.62 -11.84 -11.34
CA GLY A 407 -32.26 -13.13 -11.61
C GLY A 407 -31.57 -14.35 -10.99
N GLY A 408 -30.66 -14.14 -10.02
CA GLY A 408 -29.98 -15.21 -9.28
C GLY A 408 -30.91 -16.01 -8.35
N ASN A 409 -30.33 -16.76 -7.42
CA ASN A 409 -31.10 -17.53 -6.45
C ASN A 409 -31.74 -16.64 -5.38
N TRP A 410 -32.97 -16.97 -5.00
CA TRP A 410 -33.64 -16.35 -3.85
C TRP A 410 -32.86 -16.62 -2.56
N THR A 411 -32.55 -15.54 -1.84
CA THR A 411 -31.77 -15.54 -0.60
C THR A 411 -32.59 -14.84 0.49
N LYS A 412 -32.65 -15.40 1.69
CA LYS A 412 -33.33 -14.76 2.83
C LYS A 412 -32.53 -13.53 3.27
N TYR A 413 -33.21 -12.39 3.37
CA TYR A 413 -32.63 -11.12 3.80
C TYR A 413 -32.46 -11.11 5.32
N THR A 414 -31.20 -11.06 5.76
CA THR A 414 -30.83 -10.99 7.19
C THR A 414 -29.97 -9.78 7.53
N VAL A 415 -29.29 -9.21 6.52
CA VAL A 415 -28.43 -8.02 6.61
C VAL A 415 -28.56 -7.21 5.32
N PRO A 416 -28.30 -5.88 5.36
CA PRO A 416 -28.30 -5.04 4.16
C PRO A 416 -27.40 -5.58 3.05
N VAL A 417 -27.86 -5.44 1.80
CA VAL A 417 -27.13 -5.90 0.61
C VAL A 417 -26.22 -4.79 0.12
N THR A 418 -24.92 -5.06 0.01
CA THR A 418 -23.94 -4.09 -0.48
C THR A 418 -23.57 -4.38 -1.94
N LEU A 419 -23.60 -3.34 -2.78
CA LEU A 419 -23.16 -3.36 -4.16
C LEU A 419 -21.91 -2.48 -4.25
N SER A 420 -20.78 -3.07 -4.62
CA SER A 420 -19.46 -2.41 -4.59
C SER A 420 -18.72 -2.44 -5.91
N SER A 421 -19.38 -2.91 -6.98
CA SER A 421 -18.79 -3.02 -8.31
C SER A 421 -19.72 -2.34 -9.31
N ASP A 422 -19.15 -1.84 -10.40
CA ASP A 422 -19.94 -1.14 -11.39
C ASP A 422 -20.89 -2.10 -12.09
N GLY A 423 -22.09 -1.62 -12.35
CA GLY A 423 -23.11 -2.41 -12.99
C GLY A 423 -24.51 -1.86 -12.79
N THR A 424 -25.40 -2.44 -13.60
CA THR A 424 -26.83 -2.30 -13.44
C THR A 424 -27.35 -3.52 -12.69
N TYR A 425 -27.98 -3.29 -11.55
CA TYR A 425 -28.48 -4.33 -10.66
C TYR A 425 -30.00 -4.33 -10.62
N ALA A 426 -30.62 -5.40 -11.13
CA ALA A 426 -32.02 -5.69 -10.90
C ALA A 426 -32.15 -6.37 -9.53
N ILE A 427 -32.63 -5.64 -8.53
CA ILE A 427 -32.91 -6.19 -7.21
C ILE A 427 -34.38 -6.59 -7.15
N GLU A 428 -34.62 -7.89 -7.11
CA GLU A 428 -35.95 -8.47 -6.97
C GLU A 428 -36.14 -8.92 -5.52
N TYR A 429 -37.29 -8.62 -4.93
CA TYR A 429 -37.56 -8.91 -3.53
C TYR A 429 -39.04 -9.21 -3.29
N GLN A 430 -39.30 -10.06 -2.30
CA GLN A 430 -40.64 -10.45 -1.86
C GLN A 430 -40.61 -10.83 -0.37
N ALA A 431 -41.69 -10.56 0.34
CA ALA A 431 -41.92 -10.96 1.72
C ALA A 431 -42.89 -12.15 1.79
N ARG A 432 -42.71 -12.96 2.84
CA ARG A 432 -43.53 -14.11 3.18
C ARG A 432 -43.94 -14.03 4.65
N ASP A 433 -45.19 -14.37 4.95
CA ASP A 433 -45.70 -14.47 6.32
C ASP A 433 -45.59 -15.89 6.91
N ASN A 434 -46.00 -16.06 8.17
CA ASN A 434 -45.96 -17.36 8.86
C ASN A 434 -47.01 -18.36 8.37
N PHE A 435 -48.02 -17.93 7.61
CA PHE A 435 -49.02 -18.78 6.97
C PHE A 435 -48.64 -19.20 5.54
N GLY A 436 -47.54 -18.65 5.03
CA GLY A 436 -47.00 -18.96 3.71
C GLY A 436 -47.55 -18.10 2.58
N ASN A 437 -48.32 -17.05 2.87
CA ASN A 437 -48.69 -16.08 1.84
C ASN A 437 -47.44 -15.31 1.40
N VAL A 438 -47.28 -15.15 0.09
CA VAL A 438 -46.12 -14.50 -0.53
C VAL A 438 -46.63 -13.35 -1.38
N GLU A 439 -46.01 -12.18 -1.23
CA GLU A 439 -46.37 -11.04 -2.07
C GLU A 439 -45.91 -11.24 -3.52
N GLU A 440 -46.45 -10.43 -4.44
CA GLU A 440 -45.89 -10.38 -5.80
C GLU A 440 -44.46 -9.83 -5.79
N VAL A 441 -43.58 -10.44 -6.59
CA VAL A 441 -42.19 -10.02 -6.73
C VAL A 441 -42.11 -8.55 -7.13
N ARG A 442 -41.44 -7.75 -6.30
CA ARG A 442 -41.10 -6.36 -6.61
C ARG A 442 -39.72 -6.29 -7.21
N THR A 443 -39.51 -5.38 -8.15
CA THR A 443 -38.20 -5.18 -8.79
C THR A 443 -37.85 -3.70 -8.78
N ARG A 444 -36.60 -3.39 -8.41
CA ARG A 444 -36.02 -2.05 -8.54
C ARG A 444 -34.64 -2.15 -9.17
N MET A 445 -34.37 -1.25 -10.12
CA MET A 445 -33.05 -1.10 -10.73
C MET A 445 -32.18 -0.19 -9.85
N VAL A 446 -30.94 -0.61 -9.63
CA VAL A 446 -29.89 0.18 -8.99
C VAL A 446 -28.73 0.30 -9.97
N LEU A 447 -28.36 1.53 -10.32
CA LEU A 447 -27.29 1.83 -11.26
C LEU A 447 -26.07 2.30 -10.46
N LEU A 448 -24.95 1.59 -10.54
CA LEU A 448 -23.71 1.92 -9.84
C LEU A 448 -22.58 2.02 -10.84
N ASP A 449 -21.90 3.15 -10.85
CA ASP A 449 -20.68 3.37 -11.60
C ASP A 449 -19.77 4.29 -10.79
N ALA A 450 -18.78 3.70 -10.16
CA ALA A 450 -17.75 4.37 -9.38
C ALA A 450 -16.42 4.50 -10.16
N SER A 451 -16.34 3.94 -11.37
CA SER A 451 -15.16 4.07 -12.22
C SER A 451 -15.13 5.43 -12.87
N LYS A 452 -13.94 6.01 -12.99
CA LYS A 452 -13.75 7.26 -13.74
C LYS A 452 -13.53 6.92 -15.22
N PRO A 453 -13.98 7.79 -16.15
CA PRO A 453 -13.68 7.63 -17.57
C PRO A 453 -12.17 7.73 -17.83
N LEU A 454 -11.69 6.94 -18.79
CA LEU A 454 -10.33 7.04 -19.33
C LEU A 454 -10.35 7.95 -20.55
N ILE A 455 -9.36 8.84 -20.67
CA ILE A 455 -9.24 9.78 -21.79
C ILE A 455 -7.83 9.72 -22.39
N ASP A 456 -7.75 9.81 -23.71
CA ASP A 456 -6.51 9.77 -24.48
C ASP A 456 -6.48 10.88 -25.55
N ALA A 457 -5.27 11.25 -25.98
CA ALA A 457 -5.01 12.26 -27.00
C ALA A 457 -4.23 11.68 -28.19
N ALA A 458 -4.91 11.65 -29.34
CA ALA A 458 -4.45 11.46 -30.70
C ALA A 458 -3.65 12.63 -31.29
N LEU A 459 -2.32 12.56 -31.45
CA LEU A 459 -1.54 13.60 -32.17
C LEU A 459 -0.49 13.00 -33.12
N PRO A 460 -0.13 13.69 -34.23
CA PRO A 460 0.93 13.26 -35.14
C PRO A 460 2.31 13.25 -34.46
N SER A 461 3.33 12.70 -35.12
CA SER A 461 4.71 12.73 -34.60
C SER A 461 5.35 14.11 -34.82
N ALA A 462 6.01 14.62 -33.79
CA ALA A 462 6.85 15.82 -33.87
C ALA A 462 8.23 15.49 -34.44
N ASP A 463 8.82 16.41 -35.20
CA ASP A 463 10.22 16.31 -35.65
C ASP A 463 11.11 17.04 -34.64
N GLY A 464 12.12 16.36 -34.08
CA GLY A 464 12.96 16.96 -33.02
C GLY A 464 12.22 17.43 -31.75
N GLY A 465 10.93 17.11 -31.59
CA GLY A 465 10.07 17.62 -30.52
C GLY A 465 9.31 18.92 -30.85
N TRP A 466 9.34 19.36 -32.11
CA TRP A 466 8.66 20.54 -32.64
C TRP A 466 7.75 20.20 -33.84
N TYR A 467 6.80 21.09 -34.12
CA TYR A 467 5.96 21.04 -35.31
C TYR A 467 6.10 22.32 -36.11
N ASN A 468 6.27 22.18 -37.43
CA ASN A 468 6.37 23.29 -38.38
C ASN A 468 5.07 23.62 -39.12
N SER A 469 3.97 22.96 -38.74
CA SER A 469 2.65 23.20 -39.32
C SER A 469 1.56 22.86 -38.32
N ALA A 470 0.37 23.42 -38.51
CA ALA A 470 -0.76 23.30 -37.59
C ALA A 470 -1.05 21.84 -37.21
N VAL A 471 -1.17 21.59 -35.90
CA VAL A 471 -1.41 20.27 -35.32
C VAL A 471 -2.87 20.14 -34.93
N ARG A 472 -3.50 19.04 -35.35
CA ARG A 472 -4.81 18.61 -34.86
C ARG A 472 -4.63 17.50 -33.84
N ILE A 473 -5.22 17.68 -32.66
CA ILE A 473 -5.23 16.72 -31.56
C ILE A 473 -6.65 16.18 -31.43
N ASP A 474 -6.83 14.88 -31.59
CA ASP A 474 -8.10 14.19 -31.36
C ASP A 474 -8.17 13.71 -29.91
N LEU A 475 -9.27 13.98 -29.23
CA LEU A 475 -9.52 13.52 -27.87
C LEU A 475 -10.59 12.43 -27.89
N THR A 476 -10.26 11.28 -27.31
CA THR A 476 -11.18 10.14 -27.20
C THR A 476 -11.26 9.72 -25.74
N ALA A 477 -12.47 9.45 -25.27
CA ALA A 477 -12.67 8.92 -23.93
C ALA A 477 -13.56 7.68 -23.98
N GLU A 478 -13.33 6.79 -23.03
CA GLU A 478 -14.08 5.55 -22.85
C GLU A 478 -14.46 5.40 -21.38
N ASP A 479 -15.69 4.95 -21.16
CA ASP A 479 -16.17 4.52 -19.85
C ASP A 479 -17.05 3.28 -20.04
N ALA A 480 -16.78 2.23 -19.28
CA ALA A 480 -17.45 0.94 -19.42
C ALA A 480 -18.75 0.84 -18.60
N GLY A 481 -18.94 1.73 -17.63
CA GLY A 481 -20.08 1.73 -16.71
C GLY A 481 -21.24 2.54 -17.28
N SER A 482 -21.30 3.82 -16.92
CA SER A 482 -22.35 4.75 -17.30
C SER A 482 -22.14 5.36 -18.70
N GLY A 483 -20.93 5.25 -19.24
CA GLY A 483 -20.54 5.81 -20.53
C GLY A 483 -20.09 7.28 -20.41
N VAL A 484 -19.43 7.81 -21.44
CA VAL A 484 -18.89 9.18 -21.41
C VAL A 484 -20.01 10.21 -21.62
N ALA A 485 -20.14 11.18 -20.71
CA ALA A 485 -21.08 12.30 -20.86
C ALA A 485 -20.45 13.46 -21.61
N VAL A 486 -19.22 13.86 -21.25
CA VAL A 486 -18.55 15.03 -21.82
C VAL A 486 -17.05 14.87 -21.82
N ILE A 487 -16.42 15.33 -22.90
CA ILE A 487 -14.98 15.60 -22.98
C ILE A 487 -14.79 17.12 -22.95
N GLN A 488 -13.90 17.59 -22.09
CA GLN A 488 -13.54 18.99 -21.98
C GLN A 488 -12.03 19.16 -22.11
N TYR A 489 -11.63 20.30 -22.67
CA TYR A 489 -10.22 20.69 -22.74
C TYR A 489 -10.05 22.18 -22.51
N ARG A 490 -8.84 22.59 -22.17
CA ARG A 490 -8.41 24.00 -22.16
C ARG A 490 -6.99 24.11 -22.70
N LEU A 491 -6.73 25.20 -23.41
CA LEU A 491 -5.41 25.53 -23.93
C LEU A 491 -4.79 26.63 -23.08
N ASP A 492 -3.53 26.46 -22.69
CA ASP A 492 -2.70 27.47 -22.00
C ASP A 492 -3.34 28.05 -20.73
N GLY A 493 -3.98 27.19 -19.94
CA GLY A 493 -4.65 27.58 -18.70
C GLY A 493 -5.92 28.42 -18.89
N GLY A 494 -6.47 28.46 -20.11
CA GLY A 494 -7.72 29.15 -20.43
C GLY A 494 -8.98 28.52 -19.79
N ALA A 495 -10.14 28.93 -20.28
CA ALA A 495 -11.42 28.34 -19.84
C ALA A 495 -11.58 26.92 -20.40
N TRP A 496 -12.22 26.05 -19.61
CA TRP A 496 -12.64 24.72 -20.07
C TRP A 496 -13.73 24.82 -21.13
N VAL A 497 -13.54 24.10 -22.24
CA VAL A 497 -14.46 24.05 -23.39
C VAL A 497 -14.77 22.60 -23.71
N ASN A 498 -16.02 22.30 -24.08
CA ASN A 498 -16.41 20.96 -24.51
C ASN A 498 -15.97 20.71 -25.96
N GLY A 499 -15.32 19.59 -26.23
CA GLY A 499 -14.94 19.22 -27.59
C GLY A 499 -14.06 17.98 -27.66
N THR A 500 -14.03 17.37 -28.84
CA THR A 500 -13.31 16.12 -29.11
C THR A 500 -12.07 16.33 -29.99
N ALA A 501 -11.77 17.57 -30.38
CA ALA A 501 -10.56 17.88 -31.12
C ALA A 501 -10.11 19.32 -30.89
N VAL A 502 -8.81 19.55 -30.96
CA VAL A 502 -8.17 20.86 -30.77
C VAL A 502 -7.19 21.09 -31.92
N ASN A 503 -7.21 22.28 -32.52
CA ASN A 503 -6.21 22.69 -33.51
C ASN A 503 -5.30 23.73 -32.87
N ILE A 504 -3.98 23.52 -32.96
CA ILE A 504 -2.96 24.45 -32.48
C ILE A 504 -2.13 24.87 -33.70
N SER A 505 -2.11 26.17 -33.97
CA SER A 505 -1.38 26.76 -35.12
C SER A 505 -0.48 27.93 -34.74
N ASP A 506 -0.68 28.50 -33.56
CA ASP A 506 0.14 29.61 -33.08
C ASP A 506 1.52 29.07 -32.67
N GLU A 507 2.56 29.90 -32.85
CA GLU A 507 3.94 29.53 -32.49
C GLU A 507 4.18 29.65 -30.99
N GLY A 508 5.11 28.83 -30.49
CA GLY A 508 5.50 28.77 -29.09
C GLY A 508 5.19 27.43 -28.43
N THR A 509 5.28 27.40 -27.10
CA THR A 509 4.95 26.21 -26.31
C THR A 509 3.53 26.33 -25.78
N HIS A 510 2.67 25.41 -26.20
CA HIS A 510 1.29 25.29 -25.77
C HIS A 510 1.09 24.08 -24.86
N VAL A 511 0.28 24.24 -23.82
CA VAL A 511 -0.12 23.15 -22.93
C VAL A 511 -1.61 22.93 -23.10
N LEU A 512 -1.97 21.77 -23.67
CA LEU A 512 -3.35 21.31 -23.74
C LEU A 512 -3.64 20.46 -22.51
N GLU A 513 -4.60 20.89 -21.69
CA GLU A 513 -5.15 20.10 -20.59
C GLU A 513 -6.52 19.57 -20.99
N TYR A 514 -6.82 18.31 -20.68
CA TYR A 514 -8.06 17.65 -21.08
C TYR A 514 -8.53 16.64 -20.03
N CYS A 515 -9.84 16.48 -19.90
CA CYS A 515 -10.47 15.50 -19.02
C CYS A 515 -11.82 15.06 -19.58
N ALA A 516 -12.34 13.96 -19.05
CA ALA A 516 -13.69 13.48 -19.33
C ALA A 516 -14.50 13.36 -18.05
N THR A 517 -15.82 13.49 -18.17
CA THR A 517 -16.79 13.14 -17.14
C THR A 517 -17.76 12.13 -17.73
N ASP A 518 -18.06 11.07 -16.98
CA ASP A 518 -19.03 10.06 -17.37
C ASP A 518 -20.48 10.50 -17.08
N VAL A 519 -21.46 9.65 -17.40
CA VAL A 519 -22.89 9.91 -17.19
C VAL A 519 -23.28 9.80 -15.71
N ALA A 520 -22.55 9.04 -14.91
CA ALA A 520 -22.72 8.94 -13.46
C ALA A 520 -22.20 10.17 -12.70
N GLY A 521 -21.42 11.03 -13.35
CA GLY A 521 -20.83 12.24 -12.80
C GLY A 521 -19.42 12.04 -12.24
N ASN A 522 -18.74 10.90 -12.48
CA ASN A 522 -17.34 10.76 -12.12
C ASN A 522 -16.46 11.57 -13.08
N SER A 523 -15.67 12.48 -12.52
CA SER A 523 -14.66 13.22 -13.27
C SER A 523 -13.36 12.43 -13.32
N GLY A 524 -12.89 12.16 -14.53
CA GLY A 524 -11.55 11.66 -14.81
C GLY A 524 -10.47 12.64 -14.34
N ASP A 525 -9.25 12.14 -14.27
CA ASP A 525 -8.09 12.98 -13.94
C ASP A 525 -7.78 13.93 -15.10
N VAL A 526 -7.27 15.12 -14.77
CA VAL A 526 -6.82 16.08 -15.79
C VAL A 526 -5.49 15.62 -16.37
N MET A 527 -5.51 15.26 -17.65
CA MET A 527 -4.33 14.93 -18.43
C MET A 527 -3.81 16.17 -19.15
N ASN A 528 -2.55 16.14 -19.58
CA ASN A 528 -1.98 17.21 -20.39
C ASN A 528 -1.02 16.70 -21.47
N VAL A 529 -0.88 17.47 -22.53
CA VAL A 529 0.14 17.30 -23.56
C VAL A 529 0.75 18.66 -23.91
N THR A 530 2.07 18.69 -24.05
CA THR A 530 2.82 19.88 -24.46
C THR A 530 3.06 19.82 -25.97
N VAL A 531 2.68 20.88 -26.67
CA VAL A 531 2.90 21.04 -28.11
C VAL A 531 3.80 22.23 -28.33
N ARG A 532 4.90 22.04 -29.07
CA ARG A 532 5.84 23.09 -29.42
C ARG A 532 5.75 23.36 -30.91
N MET A 533 5.36 24.58 -31.26
CA MET A 533 5.08 25.01 -32.61
C MET A 533 6.10 26.06 -33.03
N ASP A 534 6.68 25.88 -34.20
CA ASP A 534 7.52 26.88 -34.85
C ASP A 534 7.46 26.66 -36.37
N ALA A 535 6.79 27.56 -37.08
CA ALA A 535 6.63 27.49 -38.53
C ALA A 535 7.50 28.54 -39.25
N THR A 536 8.34 29.27 -38.51
CA THR A 536 9.15 30.37 -39.01
C THR A 536 10.58 29.88 -39.25
N ALA A 537 11.10 30.11 -40.45
CA ALA A 537 12.49 29.74 -40.74
C ALA A 537 13.49 30.70 -40.07
N PRO A 538 14.71 30.20 -39.74
CA PRO A 538 15.74 31.01 -39.09
C PRO A 538 16.17 32.20 -39.97
N GLN A 539 16.62 33.28 -39.33
CA GLN A 539 17.19 34.44 -40.01
C GLN A 539 18.71 34.28 -40.14
N ILE A 540 19.25 34.60 -41.33
CA ILE A 540 20.69 34.54 -41.62
C ILE A 540 21.19 35.95 -41.88
N SER A 541 22.30 36.34 -41.24
CA SER A 541 23.06 37.54 -41.57
C SER A 541 24.54 37.23 -41.73
N LEU A 542 25.21 37.93 -42.66
CA LEU A 542 26.62 37.74 -42.98
C LEU A 542 27.46 38.83 -42.33
N LEU A 543 28.39 38.44 -41.46
CA LEU A 543 29.37 39.32 -40.84
C LEU A 543 30.71 39.21 -41.58
N LEU A 544 31.24 40.35 -42.02
CA LEU A 544 32.50 40.44 -42.76
C LEU A 544 33.58 41.10 -41.92
N PHE A 545 34.76 40.50 -41.89
CA PHE A 545 35.94 40.97 -41.15
C PHE A 545 37.12 41.12 -42.09
N GLY A 546 37.79 42.27 -42.08
CA GLY A 546 38.97 42.51 -42.93
C GLY A 546 38.66 42.76 -44.41
N PHE A 547 37.39 42.95 -44.78
CA PHE A 547 36.97 43.35 -46.12
C PHE A 547 36.75 44.87 -46.20
N ASN A 548 37.14 45.48 -47.31
CA ASN A 548 36.87 46.89 -47.61
C ASN A 548 35.44 47.08 -48.19
N SER A 549 35.07 48.31 -48.52
CA SER A 549 33.75 48.64 -49.08
C SER A 549 33.46 48.03 -50.45
N GLU A 550 34.48 47.54 -51.15
CA GLU A 550 34.36 46.85 -52.44
C GLU A 550 34.41 45.32 -52.27
N LEU A 551 34.34 44.82 -51.03
CA LEU A 551 34.39 43.41 -50.67
C LEU A 551 35.71 42.71 -51.02
N TRP A 552 36.81 43.48 -51.01
CA TRP A 552 38.17 42.95 -51.10
C TRP A 552 38.82 42.85 -49.72
N GLY A 553 39.44 41.70 -49.45
CA GLY A 553 40.19 41.44 -48.22
C GLY A 553 41.57 40.84 -48.50
N ASN A 554 42.46 40.90 -47.52
CA ASN A 554 43.76 40.22 -47.59
C ASN A 554 43.69 38.79 -47.03
N GLY A 555 44.83 38.10 -46.90
CA GLY A 555 44.89 36.73 -46.34
C GLY A 555 44.42 36.55 -44.89
N THR A 556 44.04 37.62 -44.19
CA THR A 556 43.41 37.55 -42.86
C THR A 556 41.93 37.89 -42.87
N ALA A 557 41.35 38.21 -44.04
CA ALA A 557 39.94 38.46 -44.19
C ALA A 557 39.13 37.19 -43.93
N ALA A 558 38.03 37.37 -43.19
CA ALA A 558 37.18 36.27 -42.76
C ALA A 558 35.71 36.69 -42.79
N PHE A 559 34.83 35.71 -42.88
CA PHE A 559 33.40 35.90 -42.69
C PHE A 559 32.86 34.97 -41.61
N GLU A 560 31.74 35.34 -41.02
CA GLU A 560 31.00 34.53 -40.08
C GLU A 560 29.50 34.69 -40.37
N LEU A 561 28.72 33.64 -40.13
CA LEU A 561 27.26 33.74 -40.15
C LEU A 561 26.75 34.02 -38.75
N ASP A 562 25.92 35.05 -38.62
CA ASP A 562 25.07 35.24 -37.45
C ASP A 562 23.67 34.77 -37.81
N VAL A 563 23.33 33.58 -37.29
CA VAL A 563 22.06 32.90 -37.52
C VAL A 563 21.27 32.92 -36.21
N SER A 564 20.03 33.37 -36.29
CA SER A 564 19.13 33.42 -35.14
C SER A 564 17.77 32.82 -35.48
N ASP A 565 17.17 32.20 -34.47
CA ASP A 565 15.78 31.80 -34.46
C ASP A 565 15.23 32.04 -33.05
N ASP A 566 14.06 32.68 -32.96
CA ASP A 566 13.51 33.17 -31.69
C ASP A 566 12.64 32.12 -30.97
N VAL A 567 12.30 31.00 -31.62
CA VAL A 567 11.30 30.04 -31.11
C VAL A 567 11.91 28.66 -30.88
N SER A 568 12.25 27.91 -31.94
CA SER A 568 12.86 26.58 -31.81
C SER A 568 14.38 26.64 -31.66
N GLY A 569 15.01 27.75 -32.06
CA GLY A 569 16.45 27.94 -32.06
C GLY A 569 17.12 27.28 -33.27
N VAL A 570 18.36 27.66 -33.55
CA VAL A 570 19.10 27.17 -34.72
C VAL A 570 19.58 25.73 -34.50
N ALA A 571 19.29 24.83 -35.44
CA ALA A 571 19.82 23.46 -35.43
C ALA A 571 21.15 23.36 -36.16
N MET A 572 21.25 23.96 -37.35
CA MET A 572 22.41 23.87 -38.22
C MET A 572 22.50 25.06 -39.17
N ALA A 573 23.72 25.42 -39.57
CA ALA A 573 24.02 26.44 -40.55
C ALA A 573 25.17 25.97 -41.44
N PHE A 574 25.02 26.12 -42.75
CA PHE A 574 25.98 25.66 -43.74
C PHE A 574 26.34 26.76 -44.73
N TYR A 575 27.56 26.68 -45.26
CA TYR A 575 28.04 27.45 -46.39
C TYR A 575 28.60 26.54 -47.47
N ARG A 576 28.68 27.02 -48.71
CA ARG A 576 29.49 26.40 -49.76
C ARG A 576 30.16 27.45 -50.61
N VAL A 577 31.30 27.07 -51.19
CA VAL A 577 32.11 27.94 -52.05
C VAL A 577 32.03 27.44 -53.48
N ASP A 578 31.73 28.34 -54.42
CA ASP A 578 31.72 28.11 -55.87
C ASP A 578 30.90 26.89 -56.31
N GLY A 579 29.78 26.64 -55.63
CA GLY A 579 28.88 25.51 -55.91
C GLY A 579 29.42 24.15 -55.47
N GLY A 580 30.41 24.11 -54.59
CA GLY A 580 30.94 22.90 -53.95
C GLY A 580 29.98 22.22 -52.97
N GLU A 581 30.51 21.33 -52.15
CA GLU A 581 29.76 20.66 -51.07
C GLU A 581 29.42 21.65 -49.95
N TRP A 582 28.33 21.37 -49.23
CA TRP A 582 27.94 22.15 -48.06
C TRP A 582 28.83 21.79 -46.87
N GLU A 583 29.36 22.81 -46.21
CA GLU A 583 30.23 22.74 -45.04
C GLU A 583 29.61 23.48 -43.85
N ASP A 584 29.83 22.98 -42.63
CA ASP A 584 29.29 23.58 -41.41
C ASP A 584 29.86 24.99 -41.17
N CYS A 585 29.01 25.96 -40.88
CA CYS A 585 29.42 27.27 -40.41
C CYS A 585 29.80 27.21 -38.93
N SER A 586 31.11 27.13 -38.63
CA SER A 586 31.61 27.15 -37.26
C SER A 586 32.70 28.23 -37.08
N GLY A 587 32.30 29.36 -36.49
CA GLY A 587 33.17 30.50 -36.24
C GLY A 587 33.60 31.24 -37.51
N MET A 588 34.73 31.96 -37.41
CA MET A 588 35.29 32.74 -38.53
C MET A 588 35.92 31.83 -39.59
N ILE A 589 35.45 31.96 -40.83
CA ILE A 589 35.93 31.23 -42.01
C ILE A 589 36.82 32.16 -42.84
N THR A 590 38.04 31.71 -43.17
CA THR A 590 39.03 32.45 -43.97
C THR A 590 39.11 31.91 -45.40
N LEU A 591 39.33 32.80 -46.37
CA LEU A 591 39.55 32.43 -47.77
C LEU A 591 41.06 32.56 -48.07
N ASN A 592 41.74 31.42 -48.27
CA ASN A 592 43.21 31.35 -48.25
C ASN A 592 43.86 31.43 -49.63
N ALA A 593 43.19 31.99 -50.64
CA ALA A 593 43.72 32.11 -51.99
C ALA A 593 43.27 33.41 -52.65
N THR A 594 44.11 33.93 -53.56
CA THR A 594 43.75 35.09 -54.38
C THR A 594 42.65 34.71 -55.37
N GLY A 595 41.53 35.43 -55.37
CA GLY A 595 40.41 35.19 -56.27
C GLY A 595 39.08 35.74 -55.77
N ALA A 596 38.06 35.64 -56.62
CA ALA A 596 36.67 35.94 -56.28
C ALA A 596 35.93 34.62 -55.97
N PHE A 597 35.27 34.56 -54.82
CA PHE A 597 34.59 33.38 -54.29
C PHE A 597 33.08 33.64 -54.21
N PHE A 598 32.28 32.80 -54.85
CA PHE A 598 30.82 32.82 -54.73
C PHE A 598 30.39 31.94 -53.56
N LEU A 599 29.85 32.56 -52.52
CA LEU A 599 29.41 31.90 -51.31
C LEU A 599 27.90 31.80 -51.28
N GLU A 600 27.39 30.63 -50.92
CA GLU A 600 25.97 30.40 -50.63
C GLU A 600 25.82 29.89 -49.20
N PHE A 601 24.71 30.26 -48.56
CA PHE A 601 24.45 29.97 -47.15
C PHE A 601 23.01 29.53 -46.94
N TYR A 602 22.79 28.52 -46.09
CA TYR A 602 21.47 28.20 -45.57
C TYR A 602 21.54 27.76 -44.11
N ALA A 603 20.40 27.83 -43.42
CA ALA A 603 20.26 27.39 -42.05
C ALA A 603 18.93 26.66 -41.88
N VAL A 604 18.91 25.76 -40.89
CA VAL A 604 17.73 25.00 -40.46
C VAL A 604 17.60 25.16 -38.95
N ASP A 605 16.39 25.39 -38.47
CA ASP A 605 16.07 25.47 -37.04
C ASP A 605 15.76 24.09 -36.44
N ASN A 606 15.43 24.03 -35.14
CA ASN A 606 15.09 22.77 -34.45
C ASN A 606 13.66 22.26 -34.78
N ALA A 607 12.83 23.06 -35.45
CA ALA A 607 11.54 22.66 -36.01
C ALA A 607 11.62 22.20 -37.48
N ASN A 608 12.84 22.12 -38.02
CA ASN A 608 13.16 21.71 -39.37
C ASN A 608 12.63 22.68 -40.45
N ASN A 609 12.42 23.95 -40.11
CA ASN A 609 12.21 25.00 -41.12
C ASN A 609 13.55 25.41 -41.71
N THR A 610 13.60 25.52 -43.04
CA THR A 610 14.82 25.89 -43.78
C THR A 610 14.73 27.33 -44.27
N ALA A 611 15.73 28.15 -43.91
CA ALA A 611 15.86 29.51 -44.41
C ALA A 611 16.09 29.53 -45.92
N ALA A 612 15.66 30.61 -46.58
CA ALA A 612 16.00 30.83 -47.98
C ALA A 612 17.52 30.95 -48.14
N VAL A 613 18.07 30.31 -49.18
CA VAL A 613 19.50 30.40 -49.48
C VAL A 613 19.86 31.85 -49.80
N ILE A 614 20.81 32.41 -49.04
CA ILE A 614 21.42 33.72 -49.35
C ILE A 614 22.80 33.51 -49.97
N ASN A 615 23.32 34.50 -50.67
CA ASN A 615 24.63 34.43 -51.32
C ASN A 615 25.40 35.74 -51.26
N ALA A 616 26.72 35.65 -51.38
CA ALA A 616 27.63 36.78 -51.46
C ALA A 616 28.83 36.43 -52.37
N THR A 617 29.42 37.44 -53.01
CA THR A 617 30.70 37.28 -53.72
C THR A 617 31.76 38.08 -52.98
N LEU A 618 32.79 37.40 -52.47
CA LEU A 618 33.90 38.02 -51.76
C LEU A 618 35.18 37.85 -52.56
N SER A 619 36.01 38.88 -52.63
CA SER A 619 37.32 38.81 -53.30
C SER A 619 38.43 38.87 -52.27
N VAL A 620 39.42 37.99 -52.40
CA VAL A 620 40.62 37.99 -51.54
C VAL A 620 41.86 38.12 -52.39
N ASP A 621 42.84 38.85 -51.86
CA ASP A 621 44.18 38.94 -52.39
C ASP A 621 45.21 38.60 -51.32
N VAL A 622 45.92 37.50 -51.52
CA VAL A 622 46.98 37.04 -50.60
C VAL A 622 48.37 37.21 -51.21
N THR A 623 48.47 37.81 -52.39
CA THR A 623 49.71 37.89 -53.17
C THR A 623 50.31 39.28 -53.08
N PRO A 624 51.59 39.43 -52.69
CA PRO A 624 52.28 40.70 -52.83
C PRO A 624 52.40 41.14 -54.30
N PRO A 625 52.44 42.46 -54.57
CA PRO A 625 52.70 42.96 -55.91
C PRO A 625 54.17 42.72 -56.30
N VAL A 626 54.46 42.79 -57.59
CA VAL A 626 55.83 42.65 -58.13
C VAL A 626 56.30 43.98 -58.69
N SER A 627 57.37 44.53 -58.11
CA SER A 627 58.04 45.74 -58.61
C SER A 627 59.17 45.43 -59.61
N SER A 628 59.39 46.36 -60.54
CA SER A 628 60.48 46.34 -61.51
C SER A 628 61.07 47.73 -61.69
N ILE A 629 62.40 47.82 -61.69
CA ILE A 629 63.15 49.05 -61.96
C ILE A 629 63.71 48.98 -63.37
N ASP A 630 63.55 50.07 -64.12
CA ASP A 630 64.21 50.29 -65.40
C ASP A 630 65.19 51.48 -65.27
N VAL A 631 66.43 51.27 -65.72
CA VAL A 631 67.49 52.28 -65.68
C VAL A 631 67.92 52.58 -67.10
N GLY A 632 67.55 53.75 -67.60
CA GLY A 632 67.89 54.23 -68.94
C GLY A 632 69.09 55.18 -68.93
N GLY A 633 69.80 55.23 -70.06
CA GLY A 633 70.90 56.17 -70.26
C GLY A 633 71.86 55.72 -71.37
N LEU A 634 72.87 56.53 -71.67
CA LEU A 634 73.96 56.10 -72.55
C LEU A 634 74.90 55.19 -71.77
N GLU A 635 75.03 53.94 -72.20
CA GLU A 635 75.84 52.94 -71.52
C GLU A 635 77.12 52.58 -72.28
N TYR A 636 78.19 52.33 -71.51
CA TYR A 636 79.42 51.74 -72.03
C TYR A 636 80.00 50.76 -71.01
N GLN A 637 80.10 49.48 -71.40
CA GLN A 637 80.65 48.38 -70.58
C GLN A 637 79.99 48.22 -69.19
N GLY A 638 78.67 48.44 -69.09
CA GLY A 638 77.91 48.31 -67.82
C GLY A 638 78.00 49.53 -66.91
N LEU A 639 78.51 50.66 -67.41
CA LEU A 639 78.51 51.95 -66.72
C LEU A 639 77.61 52.93 -67.48
N PHE A 640 76.80 53.69 -66.76
CA PHE A 640 76.03 54.80 -67.33
C PHE A 640 76.94 56.03 -67.46
N LEU A 641 76.79 56.77 -68.56
CA LEU A 641 77.64 57.91 -68.88
C LEU A 641 76.92 59.22 -68.57
N ASN A 642 77.53 60.05 -67.73
CA ASN A 642 77.07 61.37 -67.28
C ASN A 642 75.77 61.38 -66.45
N SER A 643 74.77 60.58 -66.80
CA SER A 643 73.51 60.45 -66.09
C SER A 643 72.84 59.09 -66.31
N ALA A 644 72.01 58.66 -65.36
CA ALA A 644 71.12 57.51 -65.50
C ALA A 644 69.69 57.89 -65.08
N ASP A 645 68.71 57.66 -65.94
CA ASP A 645 67.29 57.91 -65.67
C ASP A 645 66.67 56.64 -65.09
N VAL A 646 66.18 56.73 -63.86
CA VAL A 646 65.59 55.61 -63.13
C VAL A 646 64.08 55.75 -63.13
N SER A 647 63.40 54.69 -63.55
CA SER A 647 61.94 54.58 -63.51
C SER A 647 61.53 53.24 -62.88
N ALA A 648 60.30 53.15 -62.40
CA ALA A 648 59.76 51.93 -61.82
C ALA A 648 58.36 51.64 -62.37
N ALA A 649 58.02 50.36 -62.42
CA ALA A 649 56.69 49.86 -62.68
C ALA A 649 56.36 48.77 -61.66
N MET A 650 55.07 48.53 -61.44
CA MET A 650 54.59 47.39 -60.66
C MET A 650 53.44 46.72 -61.38
N THR A 651 53.33 45.41 -61.15
CA THR A 651 52.20 44.59 -61.57
C THR A 651 51.72 43.78 -60.39
N ASP A 652 50.41 43.69 -60.23
CA ASP A 652 49.77 42.87 -59.20
C ASP A 652 48.78 41.88 -59.82
N GLN A 653 48.66 40.69 -59.23
CA GLN A 653 47.68 39.69 -59.65
C GLN A 653 46.29 39.93 -59.04
N GLY A 654 46.21 40.65 -57.92
CA GLY A 654 44.96 41.00 -57.26
C GLY A 654 44.60 42.49 -57.39
N VAL A 655 44.32 43.16 -56.27
CA VAL A 655 43.68 44.49 -56.30
C VAL A 655 44.69 45.64 -56.30
N GLY A 656 44.89 46.18 -57.51
CA GLY A 656 45.40 47.52 -57.75
C GLY A 656 46.88 47.73 -57.44
N ASN A 657 47.54 48.56 -58.27
CA ASN A 657 48.91 48.97 -58.03
C ASN A 657 48.95 49.86 -56.77
N GLY A 658 49.47 49.33 -55.65
CA GLY A 658 49.74 50.11 -54.44
C GLY A 658 50.98 51.00 -54.58
N THR A 659 51.88 50.96 -53.61
CA THR A 659 53.02 51.88 -53.52
C THR A 659 54.35 51.14 -53.64
N ILE A 660 55.27 51.65 -54.46
CA ILE A 660 56.67 51.23 -54.47
C ILE A 660 57.44 52.10 -53.49
N TRP A 661 58.24 51.49 -52.64
CA TRP A 661 59.18 52.15 -51.73
C TRP A 661 60.61 51.91 -52.21
N PHE A 662 61.45 52.93 -52.19
CA PHE A 662 62.86 52.80 -52.50
C PHE A 662 63.72 53.60 -51.53
N ARG A 663 65.00 53.22 -51.44
CA ARG A 663 66.05 54.03 -50.82
C ARG A 663 67.32 53.91 -51.63
N LEU A 664 68.11 54.98 -51.61
CA LEU A 664 69.47 54.98 -52.14
C LEU A 664 70.45 54.84 -50.98
N ASP A 665 71.38 53.91 -51.14
CA ASP A 665 72.37 53.52 -50.14
C ASP A 665 71.69 53.18 -48.79
N ASP A 666 72.22 53.69 -47.68
CA ASP A 666 71.67 53.49 -46.33
C ASP A 666 70.66 54.59 -45.91
N GLY A 667 70.01 55.24 -46.88
CA GLY A 667 69.00 56.27 -46.62
C GLY A 667 67.66 55.75 -46.09
N ASP A 668 66.76 56.67 -45.78
CA ASP A 668 65.38 56.35 -45.38
C ASP A 668 64.54 55.87 -46.57
N TRP A 669 63.57 54.99 -46.29
CA TRP A 669 62.59 54.56 -47.26
C TRP A 669 61.73 55.74 -47.73
N THR A 670 61.70 55.94 -49.04
CA THR A 670 60.94 57.00 -49.69
C THR A 670 59.95 56.37 -50.66
N GLU A 671 58.74 56.92 -50.71
CA GLU A 671 57.73 56.53 -51.68
C GLU A 671 58.20 56.90 -53.10
N TRP A 672 58.04 55.97 -54.05
CA TRP A 672 58.37 56.18 -55.44
C TRP A 672 57.43 57.20 -56.06
N ASN A 673 57.97 58.35 -56.50
CA ASN A 673 57.19 59.40 -57.12
C ASN A 673 57.85 59.89 -58.42
N GLY A 674 57.38 59.34 -59.54
CA GLY A 674 57.88 59.66 -60.88
C GLY A 674 59.28 59.11 -61.18
N SER A 675 59.79 59.38 -62.38
CA SER A 675 61.17 59.07 -62.75
C SER A 675 62.13 60.14 -62.22
N PHE A 676 63.34 59.74 -61.85
CA PHE A 676 64.39 60.66 -61.44
C PHE A 676 65.72 60.32 -62.10
N THR A 677 66.64 61.28 -62.12
CA THR A 677 67.96 61.13 -62.77
C THR A 677 69.06 61.10 -61.72
N LEU A 678 69.93 60.09 -61.80
CA LEU A 678 71.16 59.99 -61.02
C LEU A 678 72.31 60.67 -61.76
N GLY A 679 73.07 61.49 -61.04
CA GLY A 679 74.34 62.06 -61.51
C GLY A 679 75.51 61.09 -61.34
N VAL A 680 76.74 61.56 -61.61
CA VAL A 680 77.97 60.76 -61.48
C VAL A 680 78.16 60.25 -60.04
N GLY A 681 78.31 58.94 -59.88
CA GLY A 681 78.42 58.26 -58.59
C GLY A 681 78.14 56.76 -58.68
N THR A 682 78.34 56.05 -57.56
CA THR A 682 77.91 54.66 -57.38
C THR A 682 76.82 54.64 -56.32
N PHE A 683 75.66 54.08 -56.64
CA PHE A 683 74.48 54.04 -55.79
C PHE A 683 74.03 52.58 -55.60
N SER A 684 73.76 52.18 -54.36
CA SER A 684 73.09 50.92 -54.04
C SER A 684 71.61 51.19 -53.79
N MET A 685 70.73 50.82 -54.71
CA MET A 685 69.30 51.02 -54.54
C MET A 685 68.66 49.78 -53.92
N ALA A 686 67.83 49.97 -52.89
CA ALA A 686 66.92 48.96 -52.37
C ALA A 686 65.47 49.37 -52.63
N TYR A 687 64.60 48.44 -52.99
CA TYR A 687 63.20 48.72 -53.30
C TYR A 687 62.28 47.53 -52.98
N TYR A 688 61.01 47.81 -52.68
CA TYR A 688 59.93 46.83 -52.53
C TYR A 688 58.58 47.49 -52.86
N ALA A 689 57.54 46.71 -53.08
CA ALA A 689 56.19 47.21 -53.27
C ALA A 689 55.20 46.66 -52.24
N VAL A 690 54.15 47.44 -51.97
CA VAL A 690 53.01 47.05 -51.13
C VAL A 690 51.74 47.32 -51.92
N ASP A 691 50.80 46.38 -51.96
CA ASP A 691 49.50 46.60 -52.62
C ASP A 691 48.56 47.46 -51.76
N VAL A 692 47.32 47.67 -52.22
CA VAL A 692 46.33 48.48 -51.48
C VAL A 692 45.71 47.74 -50.28
N LEU A 693 45.95 46.43 -50.14
CA LEU A 693 45.46 45.57 -49.07
C LEU A 693 46.56 45.26 -48.02
N GLY A 694 47.77 45.77 -48.24
CA GLY A 694 48.92 45.68 -47.35
C GLY A 694 49.82 44.46 -47.57
N ASN A 695 49.65 43.68 -48.64
CA ASN A 695 50.58 42.59 -48.93
C ASN A 695 51.91 43.18 -49.43
N GLU A 696 53.02 42.78 -48.79
CA GLU A 696 54.36 43.38 -48.98
C GLU A 696 55.29 42.43 -49.74
N GLU A 697 55.97 42.96 -50.77
CA GLU A 697 57.02 42.27 -51.52
C GLU A 697 58.33 42.22 -50.72
N ASP A 698 59.11 41.14 -50.87
CA ASP A 698 60.47 41.09 -50.34
C ASP A 698 61.35 42.20 -50.91
N VAL A 699 62.19 42.81 -50.06
CA VAL A 699 63.14 43.86 -50.46
C VAL A 699 64.16 43.35 -51.47
N ARG A 700 64.24 44.02 -52.63
CA ARG A 700 65.22 43.79 -53.69
C ARG A 700 66.31 44.85 -53.69
N THR A 701 67.48 44.53 -54.24
CA THR A 701 68.61 45.47 -54.33
C THR A 701 69.29 45.45 -55.69
N MET A 702 69.85 46.59 -56.11
CA MET A 702 70.67 46.71 -57.33
C MET A 702 71.71 47.83 -57.21
N ASN A 703 72.81 47.73 -57.97
CA ASN A 703 73.84 48.77 -58.02
C ASN A 703 73.80 49.52 -59.35
N ILE A 704 73.82 50.85 -59.28
CA ILE A 704 73.87 51.74 -60.44
C ILE A 704 75.16 52.55 -60.36
N THR A 705 75.98 52.51 -61.41
CA THR A 705 77.22 53.31 -61.49
C THR A 705 77.17 54.23 -62.69
N VAL A 706 77.26 55.53 -62.41
CA VAL A 706 77.31 56.61 -63.40
C VAL A 706 78.70 57.24 -63.37
N VAL A 707 79.37 57.31 -64.52
CA VAL A 707 80.73 57.87 -64.66
C VAL A 707 80.73 59.09 -65.58
N ALA A 708 81.59 60.07 -65.28
CA ALA A 708 81.77 61.23 -66.13
C ALA A 708 82.52 60.83 -67.42
N ALA A 709 81.99 61.22 -68.58
CA ALA A 709 82.62 60.97 -69.88
C ALA A 709 82.56 62.21 -70.79
N SER A 710 83.62 62.40 -71.58
CA SER A 710 83.79 63.56 -72.46
C SER A 710 84.50 63.18 -73.76
N VAL A 711 84.52 64.10 -74.74
CA VAL A 711 85.30 63.96 -75.99
C VAL A 711 86.40 65.02 -75.99
N PRO A 712 87.64 64.69 -75.61
CA PRO A 712 88.72 65.67 -75.56
C PRO A 712 89.14 66.11 -76.96
N GLY A 713 89.47 67.39 -77.15
CA GLY A 713 89.95 67.89 -78.44
C GLY A 713 91.35 67.37 -78.79
N PRO A 714 91.67 67.17 -80.09
CA PRO A 714 93.02 66.80 -80.51
C PRO A 714 94.04 67.89 -80.17
N SER A 715 95.27 67.52 -79.84
CA SER A 715 96.35 68.47 -79.53
C SER A 715 97.51 68.38 -80.52
N ILE A 716 98.38 69.40 -80.54
CA ILE A 716 99.62 69.42 -81.35
C ILE A 716 99.33 69.25 -82.85
N LEU A 717 98.29 69.93 -83.36
CA LEU A 717 98.04 69.97 -84.80
C LEU A 717 99.14 70.80 -85.49
N ALA A 718 99.87 70.17 -86.39
CA ALA A 718 100.90 70.79 -87.22
C ALA A 718 100.60 70.58 -88.71
N ALA A 719 101.00 71.54 -89.54
CA ALA A 719 100.91 71.48 -90.99
C ALA A 719 102.29 71.72 -91.61
N GLU A 720 102.71 70.86 -92.54
CA GLU A 720 103.97 70.98 -93.26
C GLU A 720 103.72 70.84 -94.76
N VAL A 721 104.35 71.70 -95.57
CA VAL A 721 104.22 71.71 -97.04
C VAL A 721 105.39 70.94 -97.63
N ILE A 722 105.12 69.83 -98.30
CA ILE A 722 106.14 69.01 -98.97
C ILE A 722 105.65 68.71 -100.39
N ASP A 723 106.47 69.06 -101.38
CA ASP A 723 106.22 68.75 -102.81
C ASP A 723 104.81 69.16 -103.28
N GLY A 724 104.35 70.35 -102.87
CA GLY A 724 103.03 70.89 -103.25
C GLY A 724 101.82 70.29 -102.52
N THR A 725 102.01 69.45 -101.49
CA THR A 725 100.95 68.87 -100.66
C THR A 725 101.07 69.37 -99.21
N ILE A 726 99.94 69.63 -98.54
CA ILE A 726 99.93 69.99 -97.11
C ILE A 726 99.70 68.73 -96.26
N HIS A 727 100.66 68.35 -95.44
CA HIS A 727 100.57 67.22 -94.53
C HIS A 727 100.24 67.70 -93.12
N LEU A 728 99.15 67.18 -92.55
CA LEU A 728 98.70 67.43 -91.19
C LEU A 728 99.03 66.25 -90.29
N ILE A 729 99.48 66.54 -89.08
CA ILE A 729 99.64 65.56 -88.00
C ILE A 729 99.15 66.15 -86.67
N TRP A 730 98.51 65.33 -85.83
CA TRP A 730 98.06 65.70 -84.49
C TRP A 730 98.27 64.55 -83.50
N ALA A 731 98.02 64.82 -82.22
CA ALA A 731 97.96 63.82 -81.15
C ALA A 731 96.51 63.60 -80.72
N ALA A 732 96.11 62.33 -80.66
CA ALA A 732 94.85 61.91 -80.05
C ALA A 732 94.87 62.15 -78.53
N GLN A 733 93.75 62.58 -77.95
CA GLN A 733 93.53 62.57 -76.51
C GLN A 733 92.25 61.79 -76.21
N ASP A 734 92.39 60.66 -75.53
CA ASP A 734 91.24 59.86 -75.09
C ASP A 734 90.77 60.33 -73.72
N SER A 735 89.48 60.22 -73.47
CA SER A 735 88.96 60.31 -72.10
C SER A 735 89.29 59.01 -71.37
N ALA A 736 89.40 59.05 -70.03
CA ALA A 736 89.70 57.84 -69.24
C ALA A 736 88.63 56.73 -69.35
N VAL A 737 87.44 57.06 -69.86
CA VAL A 737 86.28 56.16 -69.94
C VAL A 737 85.95 55.77 -71.39
N LEU A 738 86.01 56.73 -72.32
CA LEU A 738 85.68 56.54 -73.74
C LEU A 738 86.90 56.78 -74.65
N PRO A 739 87.25 55.82 -75.53
CA PRO A 739 88.29 56.01 -76.53
C PRO A 739 87.81 56.90 -77.68
N THR A 740 88.72 57.68 -78.27
CA THR A 740 88.48 58.41 -79.52
C THR A 740 88.38 57.41 -80.66
N THR A 741 87.33 57.52 -81.47
CA THR A 741 87.06 56.58 -82.57
C THR A 741 87.50 57.13 -83.93
N SER A 742 87.42 58.44 -84.12
CA SER A 742 87.83 59.11 -85.36
C SER A 742 88.11 60.60 -85.16
N PHE A 743 88.59 61.23 -86.22
CA PHE A 743 88.95 62.64 -86.29
C PHE A 743 88.37 63.25 -87.55
N LYS A 744 87.68 64.38 -87.42
CA LYS A 744 87.17 65.18 -88.53
C LYS A 744 88.14 66.31 -88.82
N VAL A 745 88.66 66.37 -90.05
CA VAL A 745 89.62 67.37 -90.52
C VAL A 745 88.87 68.43 -91.32
N TYR A 746 88.92 69.66 -90.83
CA TYR A 746 88.31 70.82 -91.47
C TYR A 746 89.37 71.72 -92.08
N ARG A 747 89.06 72.34 -93.22
CA ARG A 747 89.92 73.27 -93.96
C ARG A 747 89.18 74.54 -94.32
N SER A 748 89.84 75.68 -94.14
CA SER A 748 89.48 76.98 -94.68
C SER A 748 90.54 77.43 -95.69
N VAL A 749 90.13 78.19 -96.71
CA VAL A 749 91.01 78.75 -97.74
C VAL A 749 90.88 80.28 -97.72
N ASN A 750 92.00 80.99 -97.67
CA ASN A 750 92.10 82.46 -97.66
C ASN A 750 91.16 83.14 -96.66
N GLY A 751 91.06 82.60 -95.44
CA GLY A 751 90.20 83.12 -94.38
C GLY A 751 88.69 82.87 -94.57
N GLY A 752 88.29 82.02 -95.53
CA GLY A 752 86.90 81.62 -95.74
C GLY A 752 86.33 80.70 -94.65
N GLY A 753 85.10 80.21 -94.82
CA GLY A 753 84.50 79.24 -93.90
C GLY A 753 85.23 77.90 -93.91
N ALA A 754 85.44 77.30 -92.73
CA ALA A 754 86.04 75.98 -92.63
C ALA A 754 85.02 74.90 -93.07
N VAL A 755 85.41 74.06 -94.03
CA VAL A 755 84.61 72.94 -94.53
C VAL A 755 85.25 71.61 -94.10
N LEU A 756 84.43 70.61 -93.80
CA LEU A 756 84.90 69.25 -93.53
C LEU A 756 85.46 68.67 -94.82
N ILE A 757 86.74 68.29 -94.82
CA ILE A 757 87.40 67.73 -96.00
C ILE A 757 87.72 66.25 -95.84
N ALA A 758 87.85 65.76 -94.60
CA ALA A 758 88.05 64.34 -94.35
C ALA A 758 87.58 63.93 -92.94
N THR A 759 87.19 62.67 -92.82
CA THR A 759 87.12 61.98 -91.53
C THR A 759 88.11 60.83 -91.57
N VAL A 760 89.04 60.80 -90.63
CA VAL A 760 90.11 59.81 -90.56
C VAL A 760 90.14 59.15 -89.19
N THR A 761 90.66 57.93 -89.10
CA THR A 761 90.85 57.22 -87.82
C THR A 761 92.28 57.33 -87.30
N GLY A 762 93.24 57.65 -88.18
CA GLY A 762 94.62 57.96 -87.81
C GLY A 762 94.79 59.41 -87.38
N THR A 763 95.96 59.75 -86.85
CA THR A 763 96.27 61.10 -86.37
C THR A 763 97.04 61.94 -87.38
N SER A 764 96.86 61.66 -88.66
CA SER A 764 97.45 62.43 -89.75
C SER A 764 96.53 62.43 -90.98
N TYR A 765 96.67 63.47 -91.80
CA TYR A 765 95.95 63.63 -93.05
C TYR A 765 96.81 64.40 -94.06
N SER A 766 96.63 64.18 -95.35
CA SER A 766 97.40 64.88 -96.38
C SER A 766 96.44 65.49 -97.38
N ASP A 767 96.43 66.82 -97.44
CA ASP A 767 95.62 67.58 -98.37
C ASP A 767 96.40 67.86 -99.65
N ARG A 768 96.00 67.18 -100.72
CA ARG A 768 96.57 67.31 -102.05
C ARG A 768 95.81 68.29 -102.93
N ASP A 769 94.61 68.70 -102.50
CA ASP A 769 93.74 69.58 -103.27
C ASP A 769 94.02 71.04 -102.89
N VAL A 770 95.29 71.43 -103.05
CA VAL A 770 95.84 72.74 -102.69
C VAL A 770 96.53 73.39 -103.89
N GLU A 771 96.36 74.69 -104.06
CA GLU A 771 96.90 75.46 -105.19
C GLU A 771 98.01 76.42 -104.71
N PRO A 772 99.07 76.64 -105.50
CA PRO A 772 100.11 77.63 -105.17
C PRO A 772 99.54 79.04 -104.98
N GLY A 773 100.00 79.75 -103.95
CA GLY A 773 99.61 81.14 -103.63
C GLY A 773 98.34 81.31 -102.78
N ALA A 774 97.71 80.23 -102.30
CA ALA A 774 96.59 80.29 -101.35
C ALA A 774 97.01 79.91 -99.92
N GLU A 775 96.45 80.61 -98.92
CA GLU A 775 96.62 80.30 -97.49
C GLU A 775 95.52 79.32 -97.03
N TYR A 776 95.92 78.19 -96.44
CA TYR A 776 95.01 77.17 -95.93
C TYR A 776 95.09 77.09 -94.42
N THR A 777 93.94 77.11 -93.72
CA THR A 777 93.86 76.91 -92.27
C THR A 777 93.11 75.62 -91.94
N TYR A 778 93.68 74.77 -91.09
CA TYR A 778 93.12 73.48 -90.72
C TYR A 778 92.83 73.39 -89.22
N HIS A 779 91.75 72.70 -88.84
CA HIS A 779 91.54 72.24 -87.47
C HIS A 779 90.96 70.82 -87.48
N VAL A 780 91.14 70.10 -86.37
CA VAL A 780 90.71 68.71 -86.26
C VAL A 780 89.82 68.54 -85.04
N VAL A 781 88.72 67.81 -85.19
CA VAL A 781 87.78 67.50 -84.12
C VAL A 781 87.83 66.01 -83.82
N ALA A 782 88.10 65.63 -82.56
CA ALA A 782 88.01 64.24 -82.11
C ALA A 782 86.55 63.81 -82.03
N VAL A 783 86.26 62.54 -82.28
CA VAL A 783 84.91 61.99 -82.22
C VAL A 783 84.95 60.72 -81.38
N ASN A 784 84.02 60.56 -80.44
CA ASN A 784 83.76 59.28 -79.75
C ASN A 784 82.25 58.97 -79.70
N MET A 785 81.83 58.03 -78.85
CA MET A 785 80.41 57.63 -78.72
C MET A 785 79.48 58.78 -78.30
N LEU A 786 79.98 59.84 -77.66
CA LEU A 786 79.22 61.06 -77.34
C LEU A 786 79.09 62.03 -78.52
N GLY A 787 79.79 61.78 -79.63
CA GLY A 787 79.81 62.63 -80.82
C GLY A 787 81.10 63.45 -80.97
N ASP A 788 80.98 64.63 -81.56
CA ASP A 788 82.09 65.53 -81.88
C ASP A 788 82.58 66.26 -80.62
N GLY A 789 83.89 66.23 -80.40
CA GLY A 789 84.54 66.96 -79.33
C GLY A 789 84.85 68.41 -79.68
N VAL A 790 85.67 69.02 -78.84
CA VAL A 790 86.18 70.38 -79.09
C VAL A 790 87.18 70.34 -80.25
N ALA A 791 87.13 71.34 -81.13
CA ALA A 791 88.12 71.51 -82.18
C ALA A 791 89.52 71.75 -81.60
N SER A 792 90.54 71.19 -82.25
CA SER A 792 91.93 71.54 -81.99
C SER A 792 92.15 73.03 -82.28
N ALA A 793 93.23 73.59 -81.74
CA ALA A 793 93.74 74.85 -82.25
C ALA A 793 94.01 74.74 -83.76
N ALA A 794 93.69 75.80 -84.51
CA ALA A 794 93.84 75.81 -85.97
C ALA A 794 95.30 76.10 -86.38
N VAL A 795 95.75 75.52 -87.49
CA VAL A 795 97.09 75.72 -88.06
C VAL A 795 97.00 76.20 -89.50
N ALA A 796 97.83 77.17 -89.89
CA ALA A 796 97.88 77.71 -91.25
C ALA A 796 99.09 77.18 -92.04
N ALA A 797 98.95 77.02 -93.36
CA ALA A 797 100.00 76.62 -94.29
C ALA A 797 99.76 77.21 -95.70
N GLU A 798 100.83 77.52 -96.44
CA GLU A 798 100.80 78.15 -97.78
C GLU A 798 101.78 77.46 -98.75
N VAL A 799 101.36 77.24 -100.00
CA VAL A 799 102.16 76.56 -101.04
C VAL A 799 102.84 77.59 -101.97
N PRO A 800 104.20 77.66 -102.10
CA PRO A 800 104.90 78.69 -102.89
C PRO A 800 104.83 78.56 -104.43
N GLU A 801 104.84 79.66 -105.19
CA GLU A 801 104.93 79.73 -106.68
C GLU A 801 106.38 79.49 -107.22
N THR A 802 106.60 78.79 -108.35
CA THR A 802 107.95 78.36 -108.80
C THR A 802 108.53 79.06 -110.05
N GLY A 803 109.82 79.45 -110.01
CA GLY A 803 110.64 79.82 -111.18
C GLY A 803 112.03 80.45 -110.90
N ILE A 804 113.10 79.70 -111.21
CA ILE A 804 114.57 79.99 -111.25
C ILE A 804 115.39 79.73 -109.97
N ASN A 805 116.47 78.99 -110.21
CA ASN A 805 117.34 78.23 -109.31
C ASN A 805 118.78 78.79 -109.40
N VAL A 806 119.39 79.20 -108.28
CA VAL A 806 120.86 79.26 -108.10
C VAL A 806 121.18 78.79 -106.68
N MET A 807 122.04 77.76 -106.63
CA MET A 807 122.64 77.09 -105.47
C MET A 807 123.48 77.99 -104.54
N VAL A 808 123.79 77.40 -103.37
CA VAL A 808 124.96 77.59 -102.47
C VAL A 808 124.57 78.21 -101.11
N LEU A 809 124.36 77.34 -100.10
CA LEU A 809 125.18 77.10 -98.87
C LEU A 809 125.13 78.27 -97.86
N VAL A 810 124.99 78.13 -96.54
CA VAL A 810 125.46 77.09 -95.60
C VAL A 810 124.75 77.36 -94.24
N ILE A 811 124.12 76.38 -93.58
CA ILE A 811 124.63 75.55 -92.45
C ILE A 811 125.09 76.45 -91.27
N ILE A 812 124.56 76.39 -90.03
CA ILE A 812 124.68 75.40 -88.94
C ILE A 812 123.71 75.89 -87.82
N GLY A 813 122.97 75.08 -87.05
CA GLY A 813 123.31 73.73 -86.63
C GLY A 813 122.14 72.84 -86.20
N ILE A 814 122.31 71.59 -86.60
CA ILE A 814 121.68 70.35 -86.16
C ILE A 814 122.20 69.99 -84.76
N ILE A 815 121.46 69.07 -84.10
CA ILE A 815 121.90 67.95 -83.22
C ILE A 815 121.23 68.08 -81.84
N ALA A 816 120.55 67.09 -81.28
CA ALA A 816 120.10 65.73 -81.64
C ALA A 816 119.16 65.30 -80.49
N ILE A 817 118.37 64.21 -80.51
CA ILE A 817 118.72 62.80 -80.68
C ILE A 817 117.42 62.01 -80.94
N ILE A 818 117.48 61.14 -81.95
CA ILE A 818 116.61 59.97 -82.15
C ILE A 818 117.22 58.79 -81.37
N GLY A 819 116.39 57.93 -80.78
CA GLY A 819 116.81 56.64 -80.26
C GLY A 819 115.70 55.58 -80.38
N VAL A 820 115.80 54.75 -81.42
CA VAL A 820 115.00 53.54 -81.67
C VAL A 820 115.76 52.31 -81.18
N ALA A 821 115.08 51.32 -80.58
CA ALA A 821 115.27 49.84 -80.69
C ALA A 821 114.73 49.13 -79.42
N VAL A 822 113.61 48.39 -79.49
CA VAL A 822 113.47 46.94 -79.79
C VAL A 822 113.94 45.98 -78.68
N GLY A 823 112.96 45.30 -78.06
CA GLY A 823 112.95 43.83 -77.85
C GLY A 823 113.38 43.28 -76.48
N VAL A 824 112.47 42.50 -75.85
CA VAL A 824 112.64 41.23 -75.06
C VAL A 824 111.36 41.05 -74.21
N LEU A 825 110.43 40.16 -74.58
CA LEU A 825 110.33 38.72 -74.25
C LEU A 825 109.94 38.39 -72.79
N PHE A 826 108.94 37.51 -72.69
CA PHE A 826 108.59 36.52 -71.64
C PHE A 826 107.52 36.81 -70.57
N PHE A 827 106.40 36.05 -70.70
CA PHE A 827 105.44 35.51 -69.70
C PHE A 827 104.76 36.50 -68.72
N ARG A 828 103.47 36.39 -68.40
CA ARG A 828 102.80 35.18 -67.87
C ARG A 828 101.28 35.42 -67.76
N ARG A 829 100.51 34.34 -67.99
CA ARG A 829 99.14 34.13 -67.51
C ARG A 829 98.90 34.71 -66.10
N ARG A 830 97.82 35.47 -65.90
CA ARG A 830 96.54 34.98 -65.34
C ARG A 830 95.46 36.02 -65.54
#